data_AF-A0A7W5JTP7-F1
#
_entry.id   AF-A0A7W5JTP7-F1
#
_cell.length_a   1.000
_cell.length_b   1.000
_cell.length_c   1.000
_cell.angle_alpha   90.00
_cell.angle_beta   90.00
_cell.angle_gamma   90.00
#
_symmetry.space_group_name_H-M   'P 1'
#
loop_
_entity.id
_entity.type
_entity.pdbx_description
1 polymer ?
#
loop_
_entity_poly.entity_id
_entity_poly.type
_entity_poly.pdbx_seq_one_letter_code
_entity_poly.pdbx_strand_id
1 'polypeptide(L)'
;MSRRPAALAAAAALGLLPLLGSVPAQAADERVVETVLSVPGTPEEGGQAVALDATLLTTDPGVARPAIVLAHGLGGTKADSLPTARSLARDGYAVLVYTARGFGASGGLVHLDDPAYEGRDAVAMVDAAAARPEVEKVGDDPVVGFAGASYGGAVALEAAALDPRIDAIVPAFTYADLTSALVPQHAVTGGAGSLGDVTATGGTGVLKAAWAAALFTGTASAGTATDPSATGGTAGEQPTPSLCGRFAPDVCAAYLASARTGTPTDALLALTRRSSPDLGRVAAPTLMIQGEDDTLFGLDQADRVMRGLPAATPAATAWVPGGHDGDVSVDAQLDRLTAWFDRYLKRDASAPAVPALSVTVPETSLVGQGDAGDGTAPRVLTSDTYPGRGSAAPATRTLPLDGGEQTVVNPAGARPGALTNLPGSGALGAAAAAAGYPLAVLPGQAAVFTSAPVTRPYDLVGSGRVQVRVTSSSTEAVLFASVWDLGPDDPQTQRPTSTVLPGRAVAPVRVTGLTPGEATTVEVALPVVSHTVPVGHRLQLVLATTDSAYAGPVDPATYRVALVAPALVLPDLGGLAASGGSRLDVPLPLVVGFGVVLLAALVGLVLLRRSRRTAVERPDLADVPLVVDGLVKTYADGLRAVDGVSFRAERGQVVGLLGPNGAGKTTTLRMVVGLIRPDEGEVWVEGRGVHAGADVLASVGALIEGPGFLPHLSGRANLDAYWEATGRPVEESHLDEVLAIADLGSAIDRRVRGYSQGMRQRLGIAQAMLGLPPLLLLDEPTNGLDPPQITAMRQVLADYAAAGRTVVVSSHMLAEVEQTCDHVVVMARGHVLLSESTATLTGDGRRRLEEAFLDLLDAESAGATS
;
A
#
# COMPACT_ATOMS: atom_id res chain seq x y z
N MET A 1 35.43 -62.60 -3.63
CA MET A 1 36.02 -62.53 -2.28
C MET A 1 36.76 -61.21 -2.12
N SER A 2 36.75 -60.66 -0.89
CA SER A 2 37.54 -59.55 -0.31
C SER A 2 37.47 -58.17 -0.99
N ARG A 3 36.91 -57.13 -0.36
CA ARG A 3 37.41 -56.32 0.79
C ARG A 3 38.70 -55.51 0.49
N ARG A 4 38.49 -54.19 0.30
CA ARG A 4 39.27 -53.01 0.80
C ARG A 4 40.67 -52.75 0.16
N PRO A 5 41.03 -51.47 -0.04
CA PRO A 5 41.39 -50.57 1.06
C PRO A 5 40.69 -49.21 1.05
N ALA A 6 40.12 -48.85 2.20
CA ALA A 6 39.81 -47.48 2.61
C ALA A 6 40.99 -46.99 3.45
N ALA A 7 41.90 -46.24 2.85
CA ALA A 7 42.97 -45.50 3.55
C ALA A 7 43.70 -44.60 2.52
N LEU A 8 43.07 -43.52 2.06
CA LEU A 8 43.72 -42.38 1.38
C LEU A 8 42.66 -41.30 1.04
N ALA A 9 41.99 -40.79 2.06
CA ALA A 9 41.20 -39.55 1.99
C ALA A 9 41.06 -38.89 3.38
N ALA A 10 42.11 -39.02 4.20
CA ALA A 10 42.27 -38.31 5.46
C ALA A 10 43.56 -37.47 5.37
N ALA A 11 43.54 -36.46 4.51
CA ALA A 11 44.64 -35.47 4.39
C ALA A 11 44.24 -34.14 3.72
N ALA A 12 42.95 -33.81 3.62
CA ALA A 12 42.50 -32.52 3.09
C ALA A 12 41.25 -31.98 3.83
N ALA A 13 41.20 -32.21 5.15
CA ALA A 13 40.18 -31.67 6.06
C ALA A 13 40.83 -30.87 7.21
N LEU A 14 42.01 -30.30 6.96
CA LEU A 14 42.76 -29.41 7.85
C LEU A 14 43.32 -28.28 6.99
N GLY A 15 42.48 -27.28 6.73
CA GLY A 15 42.83 -26.17 5.84
C GLY A 15 41.61 -25.38 5.41
N LEU A 16 40.88 -24.85 6.38
CA LEU A 16 40.00 -23.66 6.32
C LEU A 16 39.26 -23.59 7.66
N LEU A 17 39.99 -23.21 8.70
CA LEU A 17 39.41 -22.40 9.76
C LEU A 17 38.88 -21.13 9.07
N PRO A 18 37.57 -20.84 9.06
CA PRO A 18 37.18 -19.49 8.77
C PRO A 18 37.65 -18.66 9.95
N LEU A 19 38.37 -17.59 9.64
CA LEU A 19 38.42 -16.40 10.46
C LEU A 19 37.03 -16.20 11.08
N LEU A 20 36.97 -16.34 12.39
CA LEU A 20 35.95 -15.70 13.21
C LEU A 20 36.17 -14.19 13.02
N GLY A 21 35.70 -13.69 11.87
CA GLY A 21 35.41 -12.29 11.69
C GLY A 21 34.38 -11.96 12.75
N SER A 22 34.77 -11.04 13.62
CA SER A 22 33.93 -10.31 14.57
C SER A 22 32.45 -10.46 14.25
N VAL A 23 31.74 -11.21 15.11
CA VAL A 23 30.32 -10.96 15.35
C VAL A 23 30.24 -9.44 15.56
N PRO A 24 29.44 -8.68 14.79
CA PRO A 24 29.23 -7.29 15.14
C PRO A 24 28.75 -7.33 16.58
N ALA A 25 29.47 -6.63 17.47
CA ALA A 25 29.00 -6.48 18.83
C ALA A 25 27.54 -6.08 18.72
N GLN A 26 26.63 -6.88 19.30
CA GLN A 26 25.30 -6.41 19.59
C GLN A 26 25.53 -5.10 20.35
N ALA A 27 25.32 -3.98 19.65
CA ALA A 27 25.33 -2.69 20.28
C ALA A 27 24.38 -2.84 21.45
N ALA A 28 24.88 -2.57 22.66
CA ALA A 28 24.02 -2.49 23.83
C ALA A 28 22.81 -1.64 23.42
N ASP A 29 21.62 -2.16 23.65
CA ASP A 29 20.36 -1.48 23.34
C ASP A 29 20.39 -0.10 24.01
N GLU A 30 20.83 0.92 23.27
CA GLU A 30 21.03 2.27 23.79
C GLU A 30 19.63 2.83 24.04
N ARG A 31 19.22 2.77 25.31
CA ARG A 31 17.89 3.17 25.73
C ARG A 31 17.68 4.65 25.42
N VAL A 32 16.83 4.92 24.42
CA VAL A 32 16.37 6.29 24.12
C VAL A 32 15.55 6.81 25.30
N VAL A 33 15.91 7.98 25.81
CA VAL A 33 15.22 8.71 26.87
C VAL A 33 14.23 9.67 26.23
N GLU A 34 12.96 9.57 26.62
CA GLU A 34 11.88 10.44 26.14
C GLU A 34 11.46 11.42 27.25
N THR A 35 11.47 12.72 26.95
CA THR A 35 11.02 13.78 27.85
C THR A 35 9.81 14.48 27.25
N VAL A 36 8.64 14.32 27.87
CA VAL A 36 7.40 14.99 27.43
C VAL A 36 7.48 16.47 27.78
N LEU A 37 7.08 17.32 26.82
CA LEU A 37 7.10 18.76 26.93
C LEU A 37 5.72 19.32 26.57
N SER A 38 5.33 20.38 27.27
CA SER A 38 4.20 21.21 26.88
C SER A 38 4.75 22.57 26.46
N VAL A 39 4.66 22.87 25.16
CA VAL A 39 5.22 24.10 24.59
C VAL A 39 4.09 25.11 24.36
N PRO A 40 4.22 26.36 24.86
CA PRO A 40 3.24 27.40 24.56
C PRO A 40 3.19 27.68 23.05
N GLY A 41 2.02 27.53 22.44
CA GLY A 41 1.77 27.89 21.05
C GLY A 41 1.19 29.31 20.93
N THR A 42 1.06 29.78 19.69
CA THR A 42 0.46 31.09 19.38
C THR A 42 -1.02 31.10 19.78
N PRO A 43 -1.50 32.08 20.56
CA PRO A 43 -2.91 32.16 20.96
C PRO A 43 -3.87 32.22 19.77
N GLU A 44 -5.07 31.67 19.93
CA GLU A 44 -6.16 31.80 18.94
C GLU A 44 -6.73 33.24 18.94
N GLU A 45 -7.53 33.55 17.92
CA GLU A 45 -8.29 34.81 17.87
C GLU A 45 -9.16 34.96 19.14
N GLY A 46 -9.09 36.11 19.81
CA GLY A 46 -9.70 36.32 21.12
C GLY A 46 -8.80 35.99 22.32
N GLY A 47 -7.55 35.57 22.10
CA GLY A 47 -6.52 35.43 23.13
C GLY A 47 -6.55 34.11 23.90
N GLN A 48 -7.24 33.09 23.39
CA GLN A 48 -7.23 31.76 24.01
C GLN A 48 -5.83 31.15 23.88
N ALA A 49 -5.26 30.73 25.01
CA ALA A 49 -3.95 30.11 25.04
C ALA A 49 -3.96 28.74 24.36
N VAL A 50 -2.89 28.45 23.61
CA VAL A 50 -2.67 27.15 22.95
C VAL A 50 -1.45 26.48 23.60
N ALA A 51 -1.57 25.18 23.88
CA ALA A 51 -0.46 24.35 24.33
C ALA A 51 -0.24 23.23 23.30
N LEU A 52 1.03 23.03 22.94
CA LEU A 52 1.46 22.04 21.96
C LEU A 52 2.11 20.86 22.70
N ASP A 53 1.65 19.66 22.36
CA ASP A 53 2.16 18.42 22.90
C ASP A 53 3.45 17.99 22.17
N ALA A 54 4.57 18.04 22.88
CA ALA A 54 5.89 17.76 22.33
C ALA A 54 6.65 16.71 23.14
N THR A 55 7.66 16.10 22.54
CA THR A 55 8.51 15.09 23.19
C THR A 55 9.92 15.19 22.65
N LEU A 56 10.89 15.32 23.55
CA LEU A 56 12.31 15.32 23.26
C LEU A 56 12.89 13.91 23.45
N LEU A 57 13.63 13.42 22.47
CA LEU A 57 14.28 12.11 22.47
C LEU A 57 15.79 12.27 22.35
N THR A 58 16.55 11.58 23.20
CA THR A 58 18.03 11.51 23.15
C THR A 58 18.51 10.20 23.76
N THR A 59 19.71 9.71 23.41
CA THR A 59 20.31 8.55 24.07
C THR A 59 20.99 8.88 25.40
N ASP A 60 21.40 10.14 25.59
CA ASP A 60 22.02 10.61 26.84
C ASP A 60 21.65 12.08 27.11
N PRO A 61 20.78 12.37 28.09
CA PRO A 61 20.42 13.73 28.49
C PRO A 61 21.59 14.56 29.04
N GLY A 62 22.70 13.93 29.43
CA GLY A 62 23.90 14.60 29.92
C GLY A 62 24.81 15.13 28.80
N VAL A 63 24.56 14.74 27.55
CA VAL A 63 25.39 15.09 26.39
C VAL A 63 24.59 15.96 25.44
N ALA A 64 25.04 17.21 25.25
CA ALA A 64 24.45 18.11 24.27
C ALA A 64 24.72 17.61 22.84
N ARG A 65 23.68 17.61 22.00
CA ARG A 65 23.72 17.08 20.63
C ARG A 65 23.02 18.06 19.67
N PRO A 66 23.37 18.08 18.37
CA PRO A 66 22.59 18.82 17.39
C PRO A 66 21.13 18.36 17.43
N ALA A 67 20.20 19.31 17.30
CA ALA A 67 18.78 19.03 17.40
C ALA A 67 18.13 18.82 16.03
N ILE A 68 17.11 17.97 15.98
CA ILE A 68 16.22 17.86 14.82
C ILE A 68 14.78 18.02 15.30
N VAL A 69 14.04 18.98 14.74
CA VAL A 69 12.59 19.08 14.94
C VAL A 69 11.88 18.31 13.84
N LEU A 70 10.99 17.38 14.20
CA LEU A 70 10.16 16.63 13.26
C LEU A 70 8.68 17.07 13.36
N ALA A 71 8.12 17.48 12.22
CA ALA A 71 6.70 17.80 12.07
C ALA A 71 5.96 16.69 11.31
N HIS A 72 4.76 16.36 11.78
CA HIS A 72 3.91 15.33 11.18
C HIS A 72 3.10 15.87 9.98
N GLY A 73 2.61 14.96 9.13
CA GLY A 73 1.69 15.27 8.02
C GLY A 73 0.27 15.61 8.51
N LEU A 74 -0.58 16.14 7.61
CA LEU A 74 -1.94 16.56 7.96
C LEU A 74 -2.75 15.36 8.49
N GLY A 75 -3.44 15.54 9.63
CA GLY A 75 -4.24 14.49 10.25
C GLY A 75 -3.43 13.51 11.12
N GLY A 76 -2.10 13.60 11.10
CA GLY A 76 -1.21 12.83 11.95
C GLY A 76 -1.01 13.43 13.35
N THR A 77 -0.09 12.83 14.11
CA THR A 77 0.38 13.33 15.40
C THR A 77 1.88 13.08 15.56
N LYS A 78 2.48 13.55 16.67
CA LYS A 78 3.88 13.22 16.99
C LYS A 78 4.17 11.70 16.99
N ALA A 79 3.16 10.86 17.24
CA ALA A 79 3.30 9.41 17.27
C ALA A 79 3.81 8.84 15.93
N ASP A 80 3.41 9.45 14.81
CA ASP A 80 3.81 9.02 13.46
C ASP A 80 5.30 9.27 13.21
N SER A 81 5.89 10.23 13.93
CA SER A 81 7.31 10.59 13.82
C SER A 81 8.20 9.88 14.85
N LEU A 82 7.64 9.19 15.85
CA LEU A 82 8.41 8.53 16.92
C LEU A 82 9.39 7.46 16.42
N PRO A 83 9.04 6.58 15.45
CA PRO A 83 10.00 5.60 14.93
C PRO A 83 11.25 6.26 14.31
N THR A 84 11.03 7.28 13.46
CA THR A 84 12.11 8.08 12.85
C THR A 84 12.91 8.80 13.92
N ALA A 85 12.25 9.40 14.92
CA ALA A 85 12.92 10.12 15.99
C ALA A 85 13.81 9.23 16.85
N ARG A 86 13.39 7.99 17.13
CA ARG A 86 14.20 7.02 17.87
C ARG A 86 15.41 6.56 17.06
N SER A 87 15.31 6.49 15.73
CA SER A 87 16.47 6.20 14.89
C SER A 87 17.48 7.35 14.93
N LEU A 88 17.02 8.57 14.68
CA LEU A 88 17.87 9.77 14.71
C LEU A 88 18.50 10.01 16.09
N ALA A 89 17.77 9.73 17.18
CA ALA A 89 18.34 9.80 18.52
C ALA A 89 19.52 8.83 18.71
N ARG A 90 19.39 7.59 18.19
CA ARG A 90 20.49 6.60 18.17
C ARG A 90 21.64 7.01 17.26
N ASP A 91 21.36 7.75 16.19
CA ASP A 91 22.38 8.37 15.34
C ASP A 91 23.02 9.61 15.97
N GLY A 92 22.67 9.91 17.23
CA GLY A 92 23.36 10.88 18.06
C GLY A 92 22.79 12.29 18.00
N TYR A 93 21.51 12.43 17.63
CA TYR A 93 20.77 13.70 17.68
C TYR A 93 19.91 13.86 18.95
N ALA A 94 19.57 15.09 19.29
CA ALA A 94 18.46 15.41 20.20
C ALA A 94 17.21 15.69 19.36
N VAL A 95 16.22 14.80 19.36
CA VAL A 95 15.08 14.90 18.43
C VAL A 95 13.84 15.42 19.15
N LEU A 96 13.32 16.55 18.70
CA LEU A 96 12.07 17.13 19.20
C LEU A 96 10.94 16.78 18.22
N VAL A 97 9.99 15.96 18.66
CA VAL A 97 8.75 15.70 17.92
C VAL A 97 7.59 16.44 18.57
N TYR A 98 6.65 16.96 17.79
CA TYR A 98 5.48 17.63 18.35
C TYR A 98 4.23 17.37 17.52
N THR A 99 3.08 17.46 18.18
CA THR A 99 1.76 17.45 17.54
C THR A 99 1.36 18.90 17.27
N ALA A 100 1.10 19.25 16.02
CA ALA A 100 0.67 20.58 15.62
C ALA A 100 -0.69 20.96 16.24
N ARG A 101 -0.97 22.26 16.33
CA ARG A 101 -2.27 22.77 16.81
C ARG A 101 -3.44 22.11 16.08
N GLY A 102 -4.54 21.90 16.79
CA GLY A 102 -5.74 21.28 16.23
C GLY A 102 -5.68 19.75 16.09
N PHE A 103 -4.55 19.09 16.39
CA PHE A 103 -4.39 17.63 16.33
C PHE A 103 -4.08 17.02 17.70
N GLY A 104 -4.43 15.74 17.87
CA GLY A 104 -4.12 14.94 19.05
C GLY A 104 -4.39 15.67 20.38
N ALA A 105 -3.40 15.69 21.26
CA ALA A 105 -3.47 16.36 22.56
C ALA A 105 -3.17 17.87 22.50
N SER A 106 -2.83 18.43 21.33
CA SER A 106 -2.56 19.86 21.17
C SER A 106 -3.84 20.68 21.13
N GLY A 107 -3.76 21.88 21.71
CA GLY A 107 -4.84 22.88 21.69
C GLY A 107 -4.99 23.56 20.31
N GLY A 108 -5.87 24.55 20.23
CA GLY A 108 -6.02 25.40 19.03
C GLY A 108 -6.77 24.75 17.86
N LEU A 109 -6.77 25.46 16.74
CA LEU A 109 -7.41 25.10 15.47
C LEU A 109 -6.37 24.94 14.35
N VAL A 110 -6.73 24.20 13.30
CA VAL A 110 -5.85 24.04 12.13
C VAL A 110 -6.04 25.25 11.20
N HIS A 111 -4.98 26.03 10.99
CA HIS A 111 -4.97 27.23 10.14
C HIS A 111 -4.31 26.99 8.77
N LEU A 112 -4.01 25.73 8.45
CA LEU A 112 -3.50 25.27 7.16
C LEU A 112 -2.13 25.88 6.85
N ASP A 113 -1.14 25.58 7.69
CA ASP A 113 0.22 26.15 7.65
C ASP A 113 0.20 27.67 7.51
N ASP A 114 -0.57 28.35 8.37
CA ASP A 114 -0.52 29.81 8.35
C ASP A 114 0.77 30.27 9.05
N PRO A 115 1.61 31.11 8.42
CA PRO A 115 2.83 31.59 9.05
C PRO A 115 2.59 32.40 10.33
N ALA A 116 1.37 32.93 10.54
CA ALA A 116 0.98 33.60 11.77
C ALA A 116 0.61 32.62 12.92
N TYR A 117 0.33 31.36 12.61
CA TYR A 117 -0.08 30.32 13.55
C TYR A 117 0.89 29.14 13.55
N GLU A 118 0.71 28.12 12.71
CA GLU A 118 1.61 26.95 12.66
C GLU A 118 3.07 27.33 12.38
N GLY A 119 3.33 28.32 11.53
CA GLY A 119 4.71 28.80 11.31
C GLY A 119 5.34 29.38 12.58
N ARG A 120 4.58 30.13 13.40
CA ARG A 120 5.06 30.65 14.70
C ARG A 120 5.19 29.56 15.75
N ASP A 121 4.33 28.55 15.71
CA ASP A 121 4.45 27.37 16.58
C ASP A 121 5.72 26.58 16.27
N ALA A 122 6.10 26.48 15.00
CA ALA A 122 7.36 25.86 14.59
C ALA A 122 8.56 26.65 15.12
N VAL A 123 8.52 28.00 15.09
CA VAL A 123 9.53 28.84 15.76
C VAL A 123 9.57 28.60 17.27
N ALA A 124 8.41 28.41 17.91
CA ALA A 124 8.35 28.06 19.34
C ALA A 124 8.99 26.69 19.64
N MET A 125 8.99 25.74 18.70
CA MET A 125 9.75 24.49 18.84
C MET A 125 11.26 24.74 18.81
N VAL A 126 11.74 25.67 17.98
CA VAL A 126 13.14 26.10 17.97
C VAL A 126 13.52 26.75 19.30
N ASP A 127 12.68 27.61 19.85
CA ASP A 127 12.87 28.20 21.18
C ASP A 127 12.88 27.14 22.29
N ALA A 128 11.96 26.17 22.22
CA ALA A 128 11.90 25.06 23.16
C ALA A 128 13.17 24.22 23.10
N ALA A 129 13.69 23.91 21.90
CA ALA A 129 14.96 23.22 21.71
C ALA A 129 16.14 24.05 22.26
N ALA A 130 16.19 25.36 21.98
CA ALA A 130 17.22 26.25 22.48
C ALA A 130 17.25 26.33 24.02
N ALA A 131 16.12 26.14 24.70
CA ALA A 131 16.05 26.13 26.16
C ALA A 131 16.61 24.83 26.78
N ARG A 132 16.84 23.77 25.99
CA ARG A 132 17.26 22.46 26.50
C ARG A 132 18.77 22.37 26.74
N PRO A 133 19.22 21.73 27.84
CA PRO A 133 20.62 21.37 28.02
C PRO A 133 21.06 20.21 27.10
N GLU A 134 20.13 19.39 26.62
CA GLU A 134 20.40 18.27 25.71
C GLU A 134 20.74 18.73 24.28
N VAL A 135 20.54 20.01 23.96
CA VAL A 135 20.74 20.58 22.63
C VAL A 135 22.06 21.35 22.56
N GLU A 136 22.87 21.03 21.55
CA GLU A 136 24.12 21.70 21.24
C GLU A 136 23.89 23.17 20.84
N LYS A 137 24.81 24.05 21.26
CA LYS A 137 24.72 25.49 21.02
C LYS A 137 26.07 26.07 20.63
N VAL A 138 26.06 27.05 19.74
CA VAL A 138 27.20 27.91 19.44
C VAL A 138 26.96 29.27 20.09
N GLY A 139 27.49 29.46 21.29
CA GLY A 139 27.06 30.57 22.16
C GLY A 139 25.64 30.32 22.67
N ASP A 140 24.70 31.21 22.35
CA ASP A 140 23.28 31.08 22.70
C ASP A 140 22.43 30.51 21.54
N ASP A 141 23.04 30.30 20.37
CA ASP A 141 22.36 29.84 19.15
C ASP A 141 22.28 28.31 19.11
N PRO A 142 21.09 27.68 19.05
CA PRO A 142 20.97 26.23 18.97
C PRO A 142 21.46 25.71 17.62
N VAL A 143 22.14 24.56 17.62
CA VAL A 143 22.38 23.83 16.37
C VAL A 143 21.13 23.00 16.08
N VAL A 144 20.33 23.39 15.09
CA VAL A 144 18.99 22.81 14.87
C VAL A 144 18.65 22.63 13.39
N GLY A 145 18.20 21.43 13.03
CA GLY A 145 17.56 21.15 11.76
C GLY A 145 16.06 20.95 11.89
N PHE A 146 15.34 21.07 10.77
CA PHE A 146 13.90 20.86 10.71
C PHE A 146 13.53 19.90 9.57
N ALA A 147 12.70 18.90 9.83
CA ALA A 147 12.22 17.99 8.81
C ALA A 147 10.74 17.63 8.98
N GLY A 148 10.11 17.25 7.89
CA GLY A 148 8.72 16.83 7.89
C GLY A 148 8.27 16.43 6.50
N ALA A 149 7.17 15.67 6.45
CA ALA A 149 6.55 15.26 5.20
C ALA A 149 5.16 15.90 5.04
N SER A 150 4.70 16.10 3.80
CA SER A 150 3.37 16.66 3.53
C SER A 150 3.21 18.01 4.22
N TYR A 151 2.15 18.21 4.99
CA TYR A 151 1.93 19.36 5.88
C TYR A 151 3.17 19.74 6.70
N GLY A 152 3.79 18.78 7.40
CA GLY A 152 4.99 19.03 8.19
C GLY A 152 6.21 19.44 7.34
N GLY A 153 6.25 19.07 6.07
CA GLY A 153 7.28 19.52 5.13
C GLY A 153 7.12 21.01 4.76
N ALA A 154 5.89 21.48 4.63
CA ALA A 154 5.61 22.89 4.39
C ALA A 154 5.95 23.71 5.63
N VAL A 155 5.58 23.24 6.82
CA VAL A 155 6.01 23.83 8.10
C VAL A 155 7.53 23.94 8.20
N ALA A 156 8.29 22.94 7.74
CA ALA A 156 9.76 23.01 7.74
C ALA A 156 10.30 24.17 6.86
N LEU A 157 9.69 24.38 5.68
CA LEU A 157 10.00 25.51 4.80
C LEU A 157 9.61 26.85 5.46
N GLU A 158 8.44 26.93 6.08
CA GLU A 158 7.98 28.14 6.78
C GLU A 158 8.85 28.48 7.97
N ALA A 159 9.19 27.50 8.80
CA ALA A 159 10.05 27.67 9.96
C ALA A 159 11.39 28.28 9.53
N ALA A 160 12.01 27.73 8.48
CA ALA A 160 13.28 28.23 7.94
C ALA A 160 13.17 29.61 7.26
N ALA A 161 11.98 29.99 6.79
CA ALA A 161 11.73 31.34 6.28
C ALA A 161 11.51 32.36 7.41
N LEU A 162 11.01 31.92 8.57
CA LEU A 162 10.68 32.75 9.73
C LEU A 162 11.82 32.87 10.74
N ASP A 163 12.68 31.86 10.85
CA ASP A 163 13.74 31.77 11.86
C ASP A 163 15.10 31.44 11.23
N PRO A 164 16.04 32.39 11.21
CA PRO A 164 17.36 32.18 10.63
C PRO A 164 18.28 31.27 11.46
N ARG A 165 17.88 30.86 12.68
CA ARG A 165 18.64 29.93 13.54
C ARG A 165 18.60 28.49 13.04
N ILE A 166 17.75 28.16 12.07
CA ILE A 166 17.66 26.82 11.51
C ILE A 166 18.83 26.58 10.55
N ASP A 167 19.67 25.59 10.87
CA ASP A 167 20.92 25.30 10.18
C ASP A 167 20.77 24.42 8.93
N ALA A 168 19.69 23.64 8.83
CA ALA A 168 19.37 22.79 7.67
C ALA A 168 17.92 22.31 7.71
N ILE A 169 17.32 22.06 6.54
CA ILE A 169 15.98 21.48 6.45
C ILE A 169 15.88 20.31 5.46
N VAL A 170 14.96 19.40 5.76
CA VAL A 170 14.55 18.29 4.87
C VAL A 170 13.02 18.26 4.72
N PRO A 171 12.46 19.12 3.85
CA PRO A 171 11.06 19.01 3.44
C PRO A 171 10.86 17.81 2.50
N ALA A 172 9.83 17.01 2.76
CA ALA A 172 9.50 15.84 1.94
C ALA A 172 8.03 15.84 1.50
N PHE A 173 7.76 15.35 0.29
CA PHE A 173 6.41 15.15 -0.26
C PHE A 173 5.50 16.35 0.01
N THR A 174 5.93 17.56 -0.31
CA THR A 174 5.27 18.78 0.19
C THR A 174 5.11 19.83 -0.90
N TYR A 175 4.39 20.90 -0.58
CA TYR A 175 4.12 22.01 -1.48
C TYR A 175 5.06 23.19 -1.21
N ALA A 176 5.39 23.88 -2.30
CA ALA A 176 6.04 25.19 -2.28
C ALA A 176 5.02 26.33 -2.36
N ASP A 177 3.89 26.07 -3.02
CA ASP A 177 2.82 27.03 -3.24
C ASP A 177 1.49 26.29 -3.19
N LEU A 178 0.75 26.48 -2.10
CA LEU A 178 -0.49 25.76 -1.84
C LEU A 178 -1.59 26.11 -2.86
N THR A 179 -1.54 27.32 -3.43
CA THR A 179 -2.47 27.74 -4.48
C THR A 179 -2.31 26.87 -5.71
N SER A 180 -1.11 26.70 -6.25
CA SER A 180 -0.85 25.84 -7.41
C SER A 180 -0.95 24.35 -7.09
N ALA A 181 -0.74 23.94 -5.84
CA ALA A 181 -0.97 22.58 -5.40
C ALA A 181 -2.46 22.19 -5.44
N LEU A 182 -3.36 23.04 -4.91
CA LEU A 182 -4.80 22.75 -4.84
C LEU A 182 -5.60 23.24 -6.06
N VAL A 183 -5.10 24.29 -6.71
CA VAL A 183 -5.72 24.95 -7.87
C VAL A 183 -4.68 25.07 -9.01
N PRO A 184 -4.13 23.94 -9.49
CA PRO A 184 -3.13 23.95 -10.55
C PRO A 184 -3.64 24.60 -11.83
N GLN A 185 -2.73 25.28 -12.52
CA GLN A 185 -2.91 25.87 -13.84
C GLN A 185 -1.65 25.59 -14.64
N HIS A 186 -1.82 25.03 -15.84
CA HIS A 186 -0.71 24.67 -16.72
C HIS A 186 -0.66 25.51 -18.01
N ALA A 187 -1.51 26.55 -18.13
CA ALA A 187 -1.32 27.62 -19.11
C ALA A 187 -0.10 28.48 -18.74
N VAL A 188 0.95 28.41 -19.57
CA VAL A 188 2.23 29.08 -19.34
C VAL A 188 2.59 29.99 -20.52
N THR A 189 3.72 30.71 -20.41
CA THR A 189 4.34 31.41 -21.53
C THR A 189 5.84 31.14 -21.58
N GLY A 190 6.36 30.92 -22.78
CA GLY A 190 7.77 30.75 -23.02
C GLY A 190 8.28 29.33 -22.76
N GLY A 191 9.59 29.15 -22.97
CA GLY A 191 10.25 27.88 -22.68
C GLY A 191 10.31 27.59 -21.18
N ALA A 192 10.51 26.32 -20.83
CA ALA A 192 10.72 25.93 -19.44
C ALA A 192 12.07 26.47 -18.92
N GLY A 193 12.04 27.21 -17.82
CA GLY A 193 13.24 27.75 -17.17
C GLY A 193 14.02 26.71 -16.35
N SER A 194 13.38 25.59 -15.99
CA SER A 194 13.93 24.48 -15.21
C SER A 194 13.21 23.17 -15.55
N LEU A 195 13.56 22.07 -14.89
CA LEU A 195 12.98 20.75 -15.19
C LEU A 195 11.49 20.64 -14.90
N GLY A 196 11.02 21.25 -13.82
CA GLY A 196 9.61 21.20 -13.42
C GLY A 196 8.89 22.53 -13.55
N ASP A 197 9.38 23.44 -14.39
CA ASP A 197 8.77 24.76 -14.54
C ASP A 197 7.36 24.63 -15.13
N VAL A 198 6.34 24.88 -14.32
CA VAL A 198 4.93 24.97 -14.72
C VAL A 198 4.32 26.30 -14.27
N THR A 199 5.17 27.33 -14.15
CA THR A 199 4.76 28.63 -13.60
C THR A 199 3.71 29.28 -14.50
N ALA A 200 2.45 29.26 -14.05
CA ALA A 200 1.32 29.72 -14.83
C ALA A 200 1.34 31.23 -15.12
N THR A 201 0.84 31.61 -16.29
CA THR A 201 0.64 33.01 -16.64
C THR A 201 -0.79 33.48 -16.39
N GLY A 202 -1.09 33.75 -15.12
CA GLY A 202 -2.39 34.26 -14.69
C GLY A 202 -3.56 33.29 -14.89
N GLY A 203 -4.78 33.80 -14.68
CA GLY A 203 -6.00 33.01 -14.69
C GLY A 203 -6.20 32.18 -13.41
N THR A 204 -7.43 31.70 -13.19
CA THR A 204 -7.72 30.76 -12.11
C THR A 204 -7.57 29.33 -12.64
N GLY A 205 -6.82 28.50 -11.92
CA GLY A 205 -6.65 27.09 -12.25
C GLY A 205 -7.89 26.25 -11.98
N VAL A 206 -7.70 24.94 -11.95
CA VAL A 206 -8.77 23.96 -11.70
C VAL A 206 -8.61 23.37 -10.31
N LEU A 207 -9.67 23.41 -9.50
CA LEU A 207 -9.64 22.85 -8.14
C LEU A 207 -9.50 21.33 -8.18
N LYS A 208 -8.51 20.77 -7.46
CA LYS A 208 -8.39 19.34 -7.17
C LYS A 208 -9.47 18.89 -6.19
N ALA A 209 -10.71 18.78 -6.67
CA ALA A 209 -11.89 18.57 -5.84
C ALA A 209 -11.81 17.31 -4.97
N ALA A 210 -11.27 16.20 -5.51
CA ALA A 210 -11.15 14.95 -4.77
C ALA A 210 -10.13 15.05 -3.62
N TRP A 211 -8.95 15.61 -3.89
CA TRP A 211 -7.93 15.86 -2.85
C TRP A 211 -8.39 16.88 -1.82
N ALA A 212 -8.98 18.01 -2.25
CA ALA A 212 -9.53 19.00 -1.33
C ALA A 212 -10.61 18.37 -0.42
N ALA A 213 -11.52 17.57 -0.98
CA ALA A 213 -12.50 16.86 -0.17
C ALA A 213 -11.84 15.89 0.83
N ALA A 214 -10.84 15.12 0.42
CA ALA A 214 -10.12 14.22 1.31
C ALA A 214 -9.42 14.96 2.46
N LEU A 215 -8.74 16.08 2.18
CA LEU A 215 -8.05 16.91 3.17
C LEU A 215 -9.02 17.48 4.22
N PHE A 216 -10.14 18.06 3.77
CA PHE A 216 -11.07 18.75 4.67
C PHE A 216 -12.04 17.80 5.41
N THR A 217 -12.24 16.58 4.91
CA THR A 217 -13.09 15.57 5.57
C THR A 217 -12.30 14.57 6.42
N GLY A 218 -11.07 14.21 6.03
CA GLY A 218 -10.23 13.29 6.79
C GLY A 218 -9.81 13.81 8.17
N THR A 219 -9.63 15.12 8.30
CA THR A 219 -9.35 15.76 9.61
C THR A 219 -10.58 15.81 10.52
N ALA A 220 -11.80 15.73 9.97
CA ALA A 220 -13.03 15.64 10.76
C ALA A 220 -13.14 14.29 11.49
N SER A 221 -12.56 13.22 10.93
CA SER A 221 -12.46 11.91 11.58
C SER A 221 -11.26 11.75 12.51
N ALA A 222 -10.15 12.47 12.30
CA ALA A 222 -8.98 12.41 13.19
C ALA A 222 -9.26 13.03 14.59
N GLY A 223 -10.25 13.93 14.68
CA GLY A 223 -10.67 14.56 15.93
C GLY A 223 -11.58 13.73 16.84
N THR A 224 -11.95 12.49 16.46
CA THR A 224 -12.89 11.65 17.25
C THR A 224 -12.20 10.54 18.06
N ALA A 225 -10.88 10.40 17.97
CA ALA A 225 -10.11 9.52 18.86
C ALA A 225 -9.91 10.18 20.24
N THR A 226 -11.00 10.42 20.97
CA THR A 226 -10.94 10.72 22.39
C THR A 226 -10.74 9.43 23.17
N ASP A 227 -9.60 9.31 23.84
CA ASP A 227 -9.32 8.30 24.85
C ASP A 227 -10.44 8.30 25.93
N PRO A 228 -11.12 7.17 26.21
CA PRO A 228 -12.20 7.11 27.20
C PRO A 228 -11.76 7.46 28.63
N SER A 229 -10.45 7.54 28.90
CA SER A 229 -9.89 7.84 30.23
C SER A 229 -9.83 9.34 30.59
N ALA A 230 -10.07 10.26 29.66
CA ALA A 230 -9.88 11.69 29.91
C ALA A 230 -11.13 12.39 30.46
N THR A 231 -11.77 11.85 31.50
CA THR A 231 -12.77 12.60 32.28
C THR A 231 -12.05 13.46 33.34
N GLY A 232 -11.51 14.61 32.93
CA GLY A 232 -10.76 15.48 33.85
C GLY A 232 -10.56 16.93 33.41
N GLY A 233 -11.30 17.44 32.40
CA GLY A 233 -11.21 18.83 31.95
C GLY A 233 -12.48 19.62 32.27
N THR A 234 -12.32 20.79 32.91
CA THR A 234 -13.39 21.72 33.29
C THR A 234 -14.25 22.17 32.10
N ALA A 235 -15.56 22.24 32.33
CA ALA A 235 -16.58 22.69 31.39
C ALA A 235 -16.28 24.09 30.82
N GLY A 236 -16.00 24.13 29.51
CA GLY A 236 -15.97 25.33 28.69
C GLY A 236 -16.13 24.91 27.23
N GLU A 237 -17.36 25.06 26.72
CA GLU A 237 -17.76 25.00 25.30
C GLU A 237 -17.29 23.77 24.51
N GLN A 238 -18.14 22.73 24.47
CA GLN A 238 -18.03 21.66 23.47
C GLN A 238 -18.07 22.31 22.08
N PRO A 239 -17.05 22.13 21.22
CA PRO A 239 -17.05 22.75 19.89
C PRO A 239 -18.27 22.24 19.12
N THR A 240 -19.02 23.17 18.53
CA THR A 240 -20.12 22.84 17.62
C THR A 240 -19.59 21.90 16.53
N PRO A 241 -20.34 20.84 16.15
CA PRO A 241 -19.92 19.97 15.07
C PRO A 241 -19.72 20.79 13.79
N SER A 242 -18.47 20.98 13.38
CA SER A 242 -18.10 21.65 12.13
C SER A 242 -17.92 20.60 11.04
N LEU A 243 -18.41 20.91 9.83
CA LEU A 243 -18.22 20.07 8.65
C LEU A 243 -16.74 19.85 8.29
N CYS A 244 -15.84 20.72 8.78
CA CYS A 244 -14.40 20.62 8.58
C CYS A 244 -13.65 20.24 9.87
N GLY A 245 -14.31 19.66 10.87
CA GLY A 245 -13.65 19.26 12.12
C GLY A 245 -13.00 20.45 12.86
N ARG A 246 -11.70 20.36 13.15
CA ARG A 246 -10.91 21.36 13.90
C ARG A 246 -10.22 22.42 13.02
N PHE A 247 -10.56 22.51 11.73
CA PHE A 247 -10.12 23.63 10.90
C PHE A 247 -10.68 24.96 11.40
N ALA A 248 -9.89 26.02 11.28
CA ALA A 248 -10.31 27.37 11.61
C ALA A 248 -11.56 27.79 10.79
N PRO A 249 -12.47 28.61 11.34
CA PRO A 249 -13.73 28.93 10.67
C PRO A 249 -13.56 29.58 9.30
N ASP A 250 -12.56 30.45 9.12
CA ASP A 250 -12.24 31.11 7.86
C ASP A 250 -11.69 30.12 6.82
N VAL A 251 -10.83 29.19 7.25
CA VAL A 251 -10.31 28.08 6.44
C VAL A 251 -11.45 27.22 5.92
N CYS A 252 -12.33 26.76 6.82
CA CYS A 252 -13.48 25.95 6.46
C CYS A 252 -14.44 26.69 5.52
N ALA A 253 -14.72 27.97 5.78
CA ALA A 253 -15.60 28.78 4.94
C ALA A 253 -15.04 28.97 3.52
N ALA A 254 -13.74 29.25 3.39
CA ALA A 254 -13.08 29.44 2.09
C ALA A 254 -13.11 28.15 1.24
N TYR A 255 -12.85 27.00 1.87
CA TYR A 255 -12.97 25.70 1.20
C TYR A 255 -14.41 25.41 0.77
N LEU A 256 -15.37 25.47 1.70
CA LEU A 256 -16.77 25.13 1.41
C LEU A 256 -17.38 26.03 0.33
N ALA A 257 -17.00 27.30 0.28
CA ALA A 257 -17.43 28.21 -0.77
C ALA A 257 -16.99 27.75 -2.17
N SER A 258 -15.73 27.31 -2.29
CA SER A 258 -15.16 26.85 -3.58
C SER A 258 -15.64 25.44 -3.95
N ALA A 259 -15.79 24.56 -2.97
CA ALA A 259 -16.26 23.19 -3.17
C ALA A 259 -17.69 23.13 -3.71
N ARG A 260 -18.57 24.05 -3.29
CA ARG A 260 -19.97 24.11 -3.75
C ARG A 260 -20.10 24.49 -5.22
N THR A 261 -19.22 25.36 -5.71
CA THR A 261 -19.28 25.88 -7.09
C THR A 261 -18.35 25.14 -8.04
N GLY A 262 -17.42 24.33 -7.51
CA GLY A 262 -16.34 23.73 -8.30
C GLY A 262 -15.33 24.77 -8.82
N THR A 263 -15.45 26.03 -8.39
CA THR A 263 -14.59 27.12 -8.83
C THR A 263 -13.85 27.72 -7.64
N PRO A 264 -12.54 27.92 -7.74
CA PRO A 264 -11.76 28.58 -6.70
C PRO A 264 -12.29 30.00 -6.46
N THR A 265 -12.62 30.30 -5.21
CA THR A 265 -13.04 31.65 -4.79
C THR A 265 -11.83 32.51 -4.42
N ASP A 266 -11.96 33.84 -4.48
CA ASP A 266 -10.90 34.76 -4.05
C ASP A 266 -10.48 34.52 -2.59
N ALA A 267 -11.42 34.12 -1.72
CA ALA A 267 -11.14 33.77 -0.34
C ALA A 267 -10.22 32.53 -0.24
N LEU A 268 -10.49 31.46 -0.99
CA LEU A 268 -9.61 30.28 -1.02
C LEU A 268 -8.24 30.60 -1.61
N LEU A 269 -8.19 31.41 -2.67
CA LEU A 269 -6.93 31.83 -3.28
C LEU A 269 -6.11 32.72 -2.33
N ALA A 270 -6.76 33.62 -1.58
CA ALA A 270 -6.08 34.44 -0.58
C ALA A 270 -5.57 33.61 0.60
N LEU A 271 -6.36 32.64 1.06
CA LEU A 271 -5.96 31.68 2.09
C LEU A 271 -4.73 30.89 1.66
N THR A 272 -4.81 30.18 0.53
CA THR A 272 -3.71 29.32 0.07
C THR A 272 -2.43 30.10 -0.23
N ARG A 273 -2.52 31.34 -0.74
CA ARG A 273 -1.34 32.21 -0.90
C ARG A 273 -0.69 32.60 0.43
N ARG A 274 -1.50 32.82 1.47
CA ARG A 274 -1.01 33.16 2.80
C ARG A 274 -0.33 31.97 3.47
N SER A 275 -0.88 30.78 3.26
CA SER A 275 -0.37 29.48 3.71
C SER A 275 0.79 28.92 2.88
N SER A 276 1.40 29.73 2.01
CA SER A 276 2.51 29.28 1.15
C SER A 276 3.84 29.82 1.70
N PRO A 277 4.89 28.99 1.83
CA PRO A 277 6.17 29.42 2.36
C PRO A 277 6.84 30.55 1.54
N ASP A 278 7.46 31.53 2.21
CA ASP A 278 8.31 32.54 1.56
C ASP A 278 9.72 31.97 1.28
N LEU A 279 9.82 31.19 0.21
CA LEU A 279 11.06 30.50 -0.19
C LEU A 279 12.27 31.44 -0.35
N GLY A 280 12.03 32.71 -0.70
CA GLY A 280 13.10 33.71 -0.87
C GLY A 280 13.82 34.08 0.43
N ARG A 281 13.26 33.71 1.59
CA ARG A 281 13.85 33.92 2.91
C ARG A 281 14.54 32.68 3.48
N VAL A 282 14.37 31.52 2.85
CA VAL A 282 14.96 30.27 3.34
C VAL A 282 16.45 30.25 3.03
N ALA A 283 17.25 30.64 4.02
CA ALA A 283 18.71 30.63 3.93
C ALA A 283 19.32 29.27 4.33
N ALA A 284 18.56 28.44 5.03
CA ALA A 284 18.98 27.12 5.48
C ALA A 284 19.26 26.18 4.28
N PRO A 285 20.39 25.45 4.27
CA PRO A 285 20.61 24.32 3.38
C PRO A 285 19.40 23.38 3.30
N THR A 286 18.86 23.20 2.09
CA THR A 286 17.60 22.46 1.87
C THR A 286 17.80 21.19 1.06
N LEU A 287 17.37 20.03 1.58
CA LEU A 287 17.18 18.79 0.81
C LEU A 287 15.68 18.54 0.57
N MET A 288 15.23 18.71 -0.67
CA MET A 288 13.84 18.49 -1.07
C MET A 288 13.62 17.06 -1.57
N ILE A 289 12.84 16.25 -0.86
CA ILE A 289 12.48 14.89 -1.27
C ILE A 289 11.07 14.91 -1.85
N GLN A 290 10.84 14.39 -3.05
CA GLN A 290 9.52 14.42 -3.68
C GLN A 290 9.18 13.11 -4.38
N GLY A 291 7.91 12.70 -4.25
CA GLY A 291 7.40 11.47 -4.83
C GLY A 291 7.06 11.62 -6.31
N GLU A 292 7.46 10.65 -7.12
CA GLU A 292 7.17 10.60 -8.56
C GLU A 292 5.70 10.29 -8.89
N ASP A 293 4.99 9.66 -7.96
CA ASP A 293 3.55 9.35 -8.06
C ASP A 293 2.68 10.33 -7.25
N ASP A 294 3.23 11.43 -6.73
CA ASP A 294 2.49 12.36 -5.87
C ASP A 294 1.59 13.29 -6.68
N THR A 295 0.31 12.97 -6.80
CA THR A 295 -0.67 13.81 -7.51
C THR A 295 -1.24 14.93 -6.64
N LEU A 296 -1.02 14.91 -5.32
CA LEU A 296 -1.39 16.00 -4.42
C LEU A 296 -0.38 17.14 -4.54
N PHE A 297 0.90 16.83 -4.33
CA PHE A 297 2.03 17.74 -4.43
C PHE A 297 3.02 17.19 -5.46
N GLY A 298 2.84 17.57 -6.73
CA GLY A 298 3.65 17.03 -7.82
C GLY A 298 5.12 17.44 -7.79
N LEU A 299 5.92 16.84 -8.67
CA LEU A 299 7.34 17.19 -8.86
C LEU A 299 7.55 18.68 -9.22
N ASP A 300 6.51 19.36 -9.72
CA ASP A 300 6.50 20.80 -9.93
C ASP A 300 6.65 21.62 -8.63
N GLN A 301 6.23 21.07 -7.49
CA GLN A 301 6.42 21.72 -6.18
C GLN A 301 7.89 21.65 -5.75
N ALA A 302 8.54 20.50 -5.94
CA ALA A 302 9.98 20.38 -5.68
C ALA A 302 10.79 21.33 -6.58
N ASP A 303 10.43 21.43 -7.86
CA ASP A 303 11.05 22.40 -8.76
C ASP A 303 10.84 23.86 -8.31
N ARG A 304 9.66 24.20 -7.80
CA ARG A 304 9.39 25.52 -7.21
C ARG A 304 10.25 25.79 -5.98
N VAL A 305 10.48 24.80 -5.10
CA VAL A 305 11.45 24.93 -4.00
C VAL A 305 12.82 25.27 -4.58
N MET A 306 13.33 24.46 -5.51
CA MET A 306 14.67 24.64 -6.07
C MET A 306 14.86 26.02 -6.73
N ARG A 307 13.85 26.54 -7.43
CA ARG A 307 13.90 27.88 -8.04
C ARG A 307 13.66 29.02 -7.05
N GLY A 308 12.85 28.80 -6.02
CA GLY A 308 12.44 29.83 -5.07
C GLY A 308 13.48 30.15 -4.01
N LEU A 309 14.37 29.20 -3.70
CA LEU A 309 15.46 29.40 -2.73
C LEU A 309 16.50 30.41 -3.24
N PRO A 310 17.07 31.27 -2.38
CA PRO A 310 18.18 32.16 -2.74
C PRO A 310 19.31 31.41 -3.45
N ALA A 311 19.90 31.99 -4.49
CA ALA A 311 20.91 31.31 -5.31
C ALA A 311 22.15 30.84 -4.52
N ALA A 312 22.46 31.48 -3.39
CA ALA A 312 23.57 31.11 -2.52
C ALA A 312 23.24 29.96 -1.55
N THR A 313 21.96 29.65 -1.33
CA THR A 313 21.52 28.58 -0.42
C THR A 313 21.90 27.22 -1.02
N PRO A 314 22.68 26.36 -0.32
CA PRO A 314 22.91 24.99 -0.76
C PRO A 314 21.58 24.24 -0.86
N ALA A 315 21.34 23.60 -2.01
CA ALA A 315 20.08 22.91 -2.25
C ALA A 315 20.30 21.63 -3.06
N ALA A 316 19.58 20.58 -2.69
CA ALA A 316 19.52 19.32 -3.41
C ALA A 316 18.06 18.85 -3.50
N THR A 317 17.73 18.11 -4.56
CA THR A 317 16.42 17.46 -4.67
C THR A 317 16.55 15.99 -5.09
N ALA A 318 15.73 15.15 -4.46
CA ALA A 318 15.60 13.73 -4.76
C ALA A 318 14.16 13.42 -5.20
N TRP A 319 14.00 12.96 -6.44
CA TRP A 319 12.76 12.39 -6.95
C TRP A 319 12.80 10.88 -6.73
N VAL A 320 11.86 10.40 -5.93
CA VAL A 320 11.84 9.02 -5.42
C VAL A 320 10.50 8.36 -5.75
N PRO A 321 10.45 7.03 -5.89
CA PRO A 321 9.19 6.33 -6.13
C PRO A 321 8.20 6.54 -4.96
N GLY A 322 6.91 6.51 -5.25
CA GLY A 322 5.84 6.72 -4.28
C GLY A 322 5.40 8.19 -4.15
N GLY A 323 4.75 8.52 -3.03
CA GLY A 323 4.15 9.82 -2.76
C GLY A 323 2.82 9.67 -2.02
N HIS A 324 1.93 10.65 -2.10
CA HIS A 324 0.59 10.53 -1.51
C HIS A 324 -0.30 9.45 -2.17
N ASP A 325 0.06 8.99 -3.38
CA ASP A 325 -0.66 7.97 -4.14
C ASP A 325 0.07 6.61 -4.21
N GLY A 326 1.16 6.42 -3.48
CA GLY A 326 1.98 5.20 -3.53
C GLY A 326 2.86 4.97 -2.30
N ASP A 327 3.40 3.76 -2.17
CA ASP A 327 4.22 3.39 -1.01
C ASP A 327 5.57 4.11 -1.02
N VAL A 328 6.01 4.59 0.15
CA VAL A 328 7.29 5.27 0.34
C VAL A 328 8.20 4.39 1.20
N SER A 329 9.42 4.13 0.74
CA SER A 329 10.46 3.45 1.54
C SER A 329 10.99 4.41 2.61
N VAL A 330 10.66 4.16 3.87
CA VAL A 330 11.09 4.96 5.02
C VAL A 330 12.61 4.89 5.21
N ASP A 331 13.19 3.70 5.15
CA ASP A 331 14.63 3.47 5.40
C ASP A 331 15.51 4.25 4.41
N ALA A 332 15.18 4.18 3.11
CA ALA A 332 15.95 4.88 2.08
C ALA A 332 15.88 6.42 2.20
N GLN A 333 14.78 6.97 2.71
CA GLN A 333 14.67 8.40 2.97
C GLN A 333 15.41 8.80 4.25
N LEU A 334 15.38 7.95 5.27
CA LEU A 334 16.08 8.20 6.53
C LEU A 334 17.60 8.26 6.33
N ASP A 335 18.17 7.40 5.49
CA ASP A 335 19.60 7.45 5.14
C ASP A 335 19.98 8.79 4.48
N ARG A 336 19.15 9.28 3.55
CA ARG A 336 19.37 10.57 2.85
C ARG A 336 19.24 11.75 3.80
N LEU A 337 18.21 11.75 4.64
CA LEU A 337 17.98 12.76 5.66
C LEU A 337 19.15 12.82 6.64
N THR A 338 19.61 11.66 7.12
CA THR A 338 20.73 11.57 8.07
C THR A 338 22.02 12.05 7.44
N ALA A 339 22.32 11.67 6.19
CA ALA A 339 23.50 12.18 5.48
C ALA A 339 23.47 13.71 5.29
N TRP A 340 22.30 14.31 5.06
CA TRP A 340 22.15 15.76 4.96
C TRP A 340 22.41 16.44 6.31
N PHE A 341 21.78 15.97 7.39
CA PHE A 341 21.97 16.53 8.71
C PHE A 341 23.38 16.28 9.28
N ASP A 342 24.00 15.14 8.99
CA ASP A 342 25.39 14.88 9.40
C ASP A 342 26.34 15.91 8.78
N ARG A 343 26.12 16.26 7.51
CA ARG A 343 26.91 17.29 6.84
C ARG A 343 26.73 18.67 7.44
N TYR A 344 25.50 19.11 7.70
CA TYR A 344 25.23 20.51 8.07
C TYR A 344 25.15 20.75 9.58
N LEU A 345 24.53 19.84 10.34
CA LEU A 345 24.37 19.97 11.79
C LEU A 345 25.60 19.46 12.53
N LYS A 346 26.06 18.24 12.23
CA LYS A 346 27.29 17.68 12.84
C LYS A 346 28.58 18.24 12.20
N ARG A 347 28.46 18.94 11.08
CA ARG A 347 29.58 19.49 10.28
C ARG A 347 30.57 18.40 9.84
N ASP A 348 30.06 17.19 9.59
CA ASP A 348 30.86 16.05 9.17
C ASP A 348 31.16 16.12 7.66
N ALA A 349 32.39 16.50 7.32
CA ALA A 349 32.85 16.53 5.93
C ALA A 349 32.89 15.15 5.28
N SER A 350 32.97 14.07 6.06
CA SER A 350 33.02 12.68 5.59
C SER A 350 31.64 12.08 5.28
N ALA A 351 30.55 12.76 5.67
CA ALA A 351 29.19 12.34 5.35
C ALA A 351 29.01 12.10 3.83
N PRO A 352 28.19 11.13 3.38
CA PRO A 352 27.98 10.88 1.95
C PRO A 352 27.56 12.15 1.20
N ALA A 353 28.15 12.42 0.04
CA ALA A 353 27.75 13.57 -0.78
C ALA A 353 26.34 13.36 -1.32
N VAL A 354 25.48 14.39 -1.18
CA VAL A 354 24.12 14.38 -1.74
C VAL A 354 24.17 15.17 -3.05
N PRO A 355 23.87 14.55 -4.21
CA PRO A 355 23.88 15.26 -5.50
C PRO A 355 22.78 16.32 -5.54
N ALA A 356 22.99 17.40 -6.31
CA ALA A 356 22.00 18.47 -6.43
C ALA A 356 20.67 18.00 -7.05
N LEU A 357 20.72 16.97 -7.91
CA LEU A 357 19.58 16.26 -8.46
C LEU A 357 19.82 14.75 -8.40
N SER A 358 18.86 14.01 -7.87
CA SER A 358 18.77 12.54 -7.92
C SER A 358 17.38 12.15 -8.39
N VAL A 359 17.26 11.36 -9.44
CA VAL A 359 15.97 10.91 -9.99
C VAL A 359 15.99 9.39 -10.10
N THR A 360 14.99 8.72 -9.53
CA THR A 360 14.90 7.26 -9.53
C THR A 360 13.98 6.82 -10.65
N VAL A 361 14.52 6.41 -11.80
CA VAL A 361 13.67 6.09 -12.95
C VAL A 361 13.12 4.67 -12.80
N PRO A 362 11.79 4.46 -12.76
CA PRO A 362 11.19 3.13 -12.66
C PRO A 362 11.48 2.31 -13.92
N GLU A 363 11.80 1.02 -13.78
CA GLU A 363 11.79 0.12 -14.94
C GLU A 363 10.37 -0.19 -15.37
N THR A 364 10.10 -0.08 -16.67
CA THR A 364 8.81 -0.30 -17.30
C THR A 364 8.47 -1.79 -17.35
N SER A 365 8.03 -2.38 -16.24
CA SER A 365 7.29 -3.65 -16.26
C SER A 365 5.96 -3.51 -15.54
N LEU A 366 4.91 -3.31 -16.34
CA LEU A 366 3.50 -3.39 -15.92
C LEU A 366 3.02 -4.85 -15.76
N VAL A 367 3.93 -5.82 -15.76
CA VAL A 367 3.65 -7.21 -15.40
C VAL A 367 4.54 -7.58 -14.22
N GLY A 368 3.93 -7.60 -13.04
CA GLY A 368 4.52 -8.08 -11.79
C GLY A 368 4.86 -6.96 -10.83
N GLN A 369 4.25 -7.01 -9.64
CA GLN A 369 5.03 -6.79 -8.43
C GLN A 369 6.32 -7.59 -8.60
N GLY A 370 7.43 -6.89 -8.86
CA GLY A 370 8.72 -7.48 -8.61
C GLY A 370 8.71 -7.84 -7.13
N ASP A 371 8.68 -9.13 -6.84
CA ASP A 371 9.30 -9.63 -5.62
C ASP A 371 10.57 -8.81 -5.40
N ALA A 372 10.79 -8.36 -4.17
CA ALA A 372 12.05 -7.78 -3.71
C ALA A 372 13.22 -8.81 -3.76
N GLY A 373 13.19 -9.74 -4.72
CA GLY A 373 14.09 -10.86 -4.91
C GLY A 373 14.71 -10.96 -6.30
N ASP A 374 14.32 -10.14 -7.29
CA ASP A 374 15.13 -10.01 -8.51
C ASP A 374 16.05 -8.79 -8.37
N GLY A 375 17.34 -9.05 -8.17
CA GLY A 375 18.35 -8.08 -7.70
C GLY A 375 18.73 -6.97 -8.68
N THR A 376 17.80 -6.43 -9.46
CA THR A 376 18.01 -5.24 -10.28
C THR A 376 17.64 -3.98 -9.50
N ALA A 377 18.65 -3.27 -9.00
CA ALA A 377 18.45 -1.97 -8.36
C ALA A 377 17.87 -0.95 -9.37
N PRO A 378 16.88 -0.12 -8.98
CA PRO A 378 16.33 0.90 -9.86
C PRO A 378 17.42 1.86 -10.36
N ARG A 379 17.29 2.31 -11.61
CA ARG A 379 18.28 3.21 -12.22
C ARG A 379 18.13 4.60 -11.60
N VAL A 380 19.18 5.06 -10.91
CA VAL A 380 19.22 6.42 -10.36
C VAL A 380 20.06 7.32 -11.28
N LEU A 381 19.45 8.38 -11.77
CA LEU A 381 20.10 9.44 -12.52
C LEU A 381 20.53 10.55 -11.56
N THR A 382 21.77 10.99 -11.65
CA THR A 382 22.31 12.03 -10.76
C THR A 382 22.96 13.17 -11.53
N SER A 383 22.94 14.36 -10.93
CA SER A 383 23.66 15.54 -11.39
C SER A 383 24.09 16.41 -10.21
N ASP A 384 25.29 16.97 -10.29
CA ASP A 384 25.84 17.92 -9.31
C ASP A 384 25.26 19.34 -9.47
N THR A 385 24.45 19.56 -10.50
CA THR A 385 23.71 20.81 -10.72
C THR A 385 22.23 20.54 -10.98
N TYR A 386 21.37 21.49 -10.63
CA TYR A 386 19.96 21.45 -10.98
C TYR A 386 19.69 22.38 -12.17
N PRO A 387 19.18 21.89 -13.32
CA PRO A 387 18.87 22.73 -14.49
C PRO A 387 17.91 23.87 -14.14
N GLY A 388 18.30 25.11 -14.47
CA GLY A 388 17.56 26.31 -14.07
C GLY A 388 17.97 26.89 -12.70
N ARG A 389 18.90 26.25 -11.98
CA ARG A 389 19.53 26.77 -10.75
C ARG A 389 21.06 26.72 -10.88
N GLY A 390 21.66 27.86 -11.23
CA GLY A 390 23.12 27.95 -11.43
C GLY A 390 23.65 27.24 -12.68
N SER A 391 22.77 26.61 -13.47
CA SER A 391 23.05 25.98 -14.75
C SER A 391 21.99 26.39 -15.79
N ALA A 392 22.29 26.20 -17.07
CA ALA A 392 21.37 26.57 -18.15
C ALA A 392 20.03 25.82 -18.04
N ALA A 393 18.98 26.41 -18.63
CA ALA A 393 17.71 25.72 -18.83
C ALA A 393 17.93 24.37 -19.54
N PRO A 394 17.08 23.35 -19.29
CA PRO A 394 17.24 22.06 -19.92
C PRO A 394 17.22 22.20 -21.45
N ALA A 395 18.11 21.46 -22.13
CA ALA A 395 18.00 21.33 -23.57
C ALA A 395 16.64 20.71 -23.92
N THR A 396 16.18 20.90 -25.16
CA THR A 396 14.89 20.35 -25.57
C THR A 396 15.02 19.49 -26.82
N ARG A 397 14.14 18.51 -26.90
CA ARG A 397 13.94 17.64 -28.06
C ARG A 397 12.52 17.81 -28.55
N THR A 398 12.38 18.03 -29.85
CA THR A 398 11.07 18.12 -30.50
C THR A 398 10.69 16.76 -31.09
N LEU A 399 9.49 16.29 -30.77
CA LEU A 399 8.91 15.06 -31.28
C LEU A 399 7.65 15.39 -32.10
N PRO A 400 7.64 15.15 -33.42
CA PRO A 400 6.46 15.38 -34.24
C PRO A 400 5.26 14.55 -33.78
N LEU A 401 4.05 15.11 -33.87
CA LEU A 401 2.79 14.49 -33.53
C LEU A 401 1.84 14.51 -34.73
N ASP A 402 1.07 13.44 -34.92
CA ASP A 402 -0.04 13.34 -35.87
C ASP A 402 -1.39 13.44 -35.13
N GLY A 403 -2.46 13.90 -35.79
CA GLY A 403 -3.80 13.94 -35.18
C GLY A 403 -4.79 15.00 -35.68
N GLY A 404 -4.41 15.95 -36.53
CA GLY A 404 -5.32 16.96 -37.10
C GLY A 404 -6.13 17.79 -36.07
N GLU A 405 -7.07 18.62 -36.52
CA GLU A 405 -8.03 19.26 -35.61
C GLU A 405 -9.13 18.27 -35.22
N GLN A 406 -9.48 18.23 -33.94
CA GLN A 406 -10.48 17.31 -33.38
C GLN A 406 -11.56 18.08 -32.62
N THR A 407 -12.81 17.62 -32.72
CA THR A 407 -13.93 18.16 -31.94
C THR A 407 -14.23 17.21 -30.78
N VAL A 408 -14.23 17.76 -29.56
CA VAL A 408 -14.49 17.03 -28.32
C VAL A 408 -15.57 17.73 -27.51
N VAL A 409 -16.20 16.99 -26.61
CA VAL A 409 -17.33 17.47 -25.81
C VAL A 409 -16.95 17.48 -24.33
N ASN A 410 -17.20 18.60 -23.65
CA ASN A 410 -17.37 18.62 -22.21
C ASN A 410 -18.86 18.34 -21.89
N PRO A 411 -19.19 17.16 -21.33
CA PRO A 411 -20.58 16.85 -20.98
C PRO A 411 -21.06 17.70 -19.79
N ALA A 412 -22.38 17.78 -19.61
CA ALA A 412 -22.97 18.50 -18.49
C ALA A 412 -22.48 17.93 -17.14
N GLY A 413 -22.06 18.81 -16.23
CA GLY A 413 -21.48 18.44 -14.95
C GLY A 413 -20.12 17.74 -15.03
N ALA A 414 -19.46 17.76 -16.19
CA ALA A 414 -18.25 17.00 -16.47
C ALA A 414 -18.38 15.48 -16.18
N ARG A 415 -19.55 14.90 -16.47
CA ARG A 415 -19.86 13.48 -16.23
C ARG A 415 -20.25 12.73 -17.51
N PRO A 416 -19.75 11.49 -17.73
CA PRO A 416 -18.74 10.79 -16.92
C PRO A 416 -17.37 11.48 -17.00
N GLY A 417 -16.62 11.47 -15.89
CA GLY A 417 -15.28 12.02 -15.83
C GLY A 417 -14.23 10.94 -16.08
N ALA A 418 -13.14 11.29 -16.78
CA ALA A 418 -12.01 10.37 -16.96
C ALA A 418 -11.42 9.94 -15.60
N LEU A 419 -10.98 8.68 -15.53
CA LEU A 419 -10.31 8.11 -14.37
C LEU A 419 -8.81 7.97 -14.68
N THR A 420 -8.04 9.02 -14.41
CA THR A 420 -6.56 9.03 -14.59
C THR A 420 -5.84 8.63 -13.31
N ASN A 421 -6.39 9.03 -12.15
CA ASN A 421 -5.96 8.62 -10.82
C ASN A 421 -7.17 8.47 -9.87
N LEU A 422 -6.99 7.68 -8.81
CA LEU A 422 -7.87 7.63 -7.65
C LEU A 422 -7.07 8.15 -6.43
N PRO A 423 -7.24 9.42 -6.04
CA PRO A 423 -6.49 10.05 -4.95
C PRO A 423 -6.48 9.22 -3.66
N GLY A 424 -5.28 9.01 -3.09
CA GLY A 424 -5.09 8.41 -1.76
C GLY A 424 -5.46 6.91 -1.64
N SER A 425 -5.62 6.20 -2.76
CA SER A 425 -6.07 4.80 -2.78
C SER A 425 -4.95 3.75 -2.88
N GLY A 426 -3.68 4.18 -2.84
CA GLY A 426 -2.49 3.31 -2.83
C GLY A 426 -2.58 2.19 -3.89
N ALA A 427 -2.51 0.94 -3.44
CA ALA A 427 -2.58 -0.25 -4.30
C ALA A 427 -3.89 -0.39 -5.11
N LEU A 428 -5.02 0.13 -4.62
CA LEU A 428 -6.30 0.13 -5.36
C LEU A 428 -6.28 1.13 -6.53
N GLY A 429 -5.56 2.25 -6.37
CA GLY A 429 -5.32 3.23 -7.44
C GLY A 429 -4.41 2.67 -8.53
N ALA A 430 -3.38 1.90 -8.14
CA ALA A 430 -2.53 1.18 -9.08
C ALA A 430 -3.31 0.13 -9.89
N ALA A 431 -4.24 -0.60 -9.26
CA ALA A 431 -5.12 -1.55 -9.94
C ALA A 431 -6.14 -0.88 -10.88
N ALA A 432 -6.65 0.31 -10.53
CA ALA A 432 -7.51 1.11 -11.40
C ALA A 432 -6.76 1.71 -12.60
N ALA A 433 -5.50 2.12 -12.41
CA ALA A 433 -4.60 2.53 -13.50
C ALA A 433 -4.28 1.35 -14.44
N ALA A 434 -4.15 0.13 -13.90
CA ALA A 434 -4.02 -1.10 -14.67
C ALA A 434 -5.33 -1.50 -15.40
N ALA A 435 -6.50 -1.03 -14.95
CA ALA A 435 -7.80 -1.27 -15.59
C ALA A 435 -8.03 -0.44 -16.89
N GLY A 436 -7.07 0.40 -17.27
CA GLY A 436 -6.75 0.66 -18.67
C GLY A 436 -7.03 2.08 -19.18
N TYR A 437 -6.23 2.45 -20.18
CA TYR A 437 -6.40 3.58 -21.09
C TYR A 437 -7.87 3.92 -21.46
N PRO A 438 -8.81 2.96 -21.66
CA PRO A 438 -10.21 3.28 -21.98
C PRO A 438 -11.01 4.01 -20.88
N LEU A 439 -10.63 3.91 -19.60
CA LEU A 439 -11.28 4.65 -18.51
C LEU A 439 -10.72 6.07 -18.34
N ALA A 440 -9.47 6.27 -18.78
CA ALA A 440 -8.78 7.55 -18.71
C ALA A 440 -8.95 8.39 -19.99
N VAL A 441 -9.18 7.74 -21.14
CA VAL A 441 -9.37 8.42 -22.43
C VAL A 441 -10.75 8.08 -22.98
N LEU A 442 -11.74 8.87 -22.56
CA LEU A 442 -13.14 8.64 -22.90
C LEU A 442 -13.44 9.07 -24.36
N PRO A 443 -14.09 8.20 -25.17
CA PRO A 443 -14.45 8.52 -26.55
C PRO A 443 -15.31 9.79 -26.66
N GLY A 444 -14.92 10.69 -27.58
CA GLY A 444 -15.62 11.96 -27.81
C GLY A 444 -15.34 13.05 -26.76
N GLN A 445 -14.58 12.75 -25.70
CA GLN A 445 -14.20 13.70 -24.65
C GLN A 445 -12.68 13.97 -24.63
N ALA A 446 -11.91 13.42 -25.56
CA ALA A 446 -10.47 13.60 -25.60
C ALA A 446 -9.96 13.76 -27.04
N ALA A 447 -9.09 14.75 -27.23
CA ALA A 447 -8.36 14.95 -28.48
C ALA A 447 -6.98 14.29 -28.35
N VAL A 448 -6.59 13.50 -29.34
CA VAL A 448 -5.44 12.59 -29.24
C VAL A 448 -4.43 12.85 -30.34
N PHE A 449 -3.17 13.06 -29.97
CA PHE A 449 -2.08 13.33 -30.90
C PHE A 449 -0.92 12.38 -30.66
N THR A 450 -0.48 11.63 -31.68
CA THR A 450 0.44 10.50 -31.50
C THR A 450 1.74 10.72 -32.26
N SER A 451 2.87 10.41 -31.63
CA SER A 451 4.19 10.46 -32.26
C SER A 451 4.49 9.21 -33.10
N ALA A 452 5.49 9.33 -33.98
CA ALA A 452 6.14 8.16 -34.56
C ALA A 452 6.89 7.36 -33.47
N PRO A 453 7.09 6.04 -33.65
CA PRO A 453 7.88 5.23 -32.73
C PRO A 453 9.25 5.83 -32.46
N VAL A 454 9.65 5.92 -31.19
CA VAL A 454 10.97 6.45 -30.83
C VAL A 454 12.06 5.47 -31.25
N THR A 455 13.10 5.99 -31.90
CA THR A 455 14.19 5.20 -32.49
C THR A 455 15.39 5.00 -31.56
N ARG A 456 15.39 5.69 -30.42
CA ARG A 456 16.37 5.57 -29.33
C ARG A 456 15.63 5.69 -28.00
N PRO A 457 16.05 4.99 -26.93
CA PRO A 457 15.46 5.17 -25.62
C PRO A 457 15.50 6.63 -25.22
N TYR A 458 14.49 7.07 -24.48
CA TYR A 458 14.38 8.45 -24.07
C TYR A 458 13.96 8.52 -22.59
N ASP A 459 14.84 9.07 -21.76
CA ASP A 459 14.54 9.37 -20.37
C ASP A 459 13.77 10.69 -20.32
N LEU A 460 12.44 10.61 -20.26
CA LEU A 460 11.55 11.74 -20.08
C LEU A 460 11.59 12.14 -18.59
N VAL A 461 12.41 13.15 -18.28
CA VAL A 461 12.56 13.67 -16.93
C VAL A 461 12.33 15.18 -16.97
N GLY A 462 11.21 15.62 -16.43
CA GLY A 462 10.77 17.02 -16.40
C GLY A 462 9.44 17.27 -17.13
N SER A 463 9.11 18.55 -17.33
CA SER A 463 7.90 19.03 -17.99
C SER A 463 8.14 19.31 -19.47
N GLY A 464 7.29 18.74 -20.33
CA GLY A 464 7.21 19.13 -21.73
C GLY A 464 6.35 20.37 -21.97
N ARG A 465 6.34 20.83 -23.23
CA ARG A 465 5.53 21.95 -23.73
C ARG A 465 4.80 21.58 -25.01
N VAL A 466 3.60 22.12 -25.16
CA VAL A 466 2.82 22.06 -26.39
C VAL A 466 1.97 23.32 -26.57
N GLN A 467 1.86 23.82 -27.80
CA GLN A 467 0.95 24.93 -28.12
C GLN A 467 -0.34 24.39 -28.70
N VAL A 468 -1.43 24.68 -28.00
CA VAL A 468 -2.78 24.21 -28.33
C VAL A 468 -3.61 25.39 -28.80
N ARG A 469 -4.30 25.22 -29.92
CA ARG A 469 -5.37 26.09 -30.37
C ARG A 469 -6.69 25.51 -29.91
N VAL A 470 -7.44 26.27 -29.11
CA VAL A 470 -8.73 25.88 -28.55
C VAL A 470 -9.80 26.85 -29.04
N THR A 471 -10.88 26.32 -29.59
CA THR A 471 -12.11 27.07 -29.88
C THR A 471 -13.25 26.49 -29.06
N SER A 472 -13.88 27.29 -28.20
CA SER A 472 -14.98 26.84 -27.34
C SER A 472 -16.33 27.32 -27.86
N SER A 473 -17.40 26.56 -27.59
CA SER A 473 -18.79 27.04 -27.73
C SER A 473 -19.27 27.84 -26.52
N SER A 474 -18.47 27.97 -25.46
CA SER A 474 -18.74 28.78 -24.27
C SER A 474 -17.62 29.81 -24.04
N THR A 475 -17.73 30.59 -22.97
CA THR A 475 -16.74 31.60 -22.58
C THR A 475 -15.55 31.06 -21.80
N GLU A 476 -15.51 29.74 -21.57
CA GLU A 476 -14.39 29.05 -20.96
C GLU A 476 -14.12 27.68 -21.61
N ALA A 477 -12.92 27.16 -21.40
CA ALA A 477 -12.56 25.79 -21.73
C ALA A 477 -11.69 25.23 -20.62
N VAL A 478 -12.01 24.01 -20.16
CA VAL A 478 -11.16 23.25 -19.25
C VAL A 478 -10.65 22.02 -19.99
N LEU A 479 -9.34 21.84 -19.99
CA LEU A 479 -8.64 20.72 -20.62
C LEU A 479 -7.68 20.08 -19.63
N PHE A 480 -7.52 18.77 -19.72
CA PHE A 480 -6.58 17.98 -18.93
C PHE A 480 -5.58 17.35 -19.89
N ALA A 481 -4.36 17.90 -19.93
CA ALA A 481 -3.30 17.42 -20.80
C ALA A 481 -2.51 16.28 -20.14
N SER A 482 -2.29 15.18 -20.86
CA SER A 482 -1.48 14.06 -20.40
C SER A 482 -0.64 13.48 -21.53
N VAL A 483 0.48 12.84 -21.18
CA VAL A 483 1.36 12.17 -22.14
C VAL A 483 1.42 10.70 -21.79
N TRP A 484 0.96 9.85 -22.71
CA TRP A 484 0.93 8.40 -22.56
C TRP A 484 2.10 7.76 -23.31
N ASP A 485 2.67 6.73 -22.71
CA ASP A 485 3.63 5.83 -23.36
C ASP A 485 2.90 4.57 -23.84
N LEU A 486 2.84 4.41 -25.16
CA LEU A 486 2.20 3.28 -25.82
C LEU A 486 3.25 2.33 -26.38
N GLY A 487 3.14 1.06 -26.00
CA GLY A 487 3.93 -0.01 -26.59
C GLY A 487 3.64 -0.21 -28.08
N PRO A 488 4.47 -1.02 -28.78
CA PRO A 488 4.18 -1.42 -30.15
C PRO A 488 2.81 -2.10 -30.23
N ASP A 489 2.16 -2.01 -31.39
CA ASP A 489 0.89 -2.69 -31.59
C ASP A 489 1.11 -4.20 -31.63
N ASP A 490 0.31 -4.94 -30.86
CA ASP A 490 0.25 -6.39 -30.94
C ASP A 490 -0.27 -6.79 -32.34
N PRO A 491 0.46 -7.63 -33.09
CA PRO A 491 0.09 -7.97 -34.46
C PRO A 491 -1.30 -8.62 -34.60
N GLN A 492 -1.78 -9.31 -33.57
CA GLN A 492 -3.07 -10.02 -33.59
C GLN A 492 -4.23 -9.12 -33.21
N THR A 493 -4.06 -8.31 -32.16
CA THR A 493 -5.15 -7.48 -31.62
C THR A 493 -5.20 -6.06 -32.19
N GLN A 494 -4.12 -5.61 -32.85
CA GLN A 494 -3.94 -4.23 -33.33
C GLN A 494 -4.10 -3.19 -32.21
N ARG A 495 -3.79 -3.58 -30.97
CA ARG A 495 -3.79 -2.71 -29.78
C ARG A 495 -2.38 -2.60 -29.22
N PRO A 496 -2.01 -1.50 -28.55
CA PRO A 496 -0.71 -1.38 -27.88
C PRO A 496 -0.48 -2.51 -26.88
N THR A 497 0.72 -3.09 -26.86
CA THR A 497 1.13 -4.10 -25.86
C THR A 497 1.19 -3.55 -24.44
N SER A 498 1.33 -2.24 -24.29
CA SER A 498 1.31 -1.53 -23.01
C SER A 498 0.75 -0.12 -23.19
N THR A 499 0.09 0.38 -22.16
CA THR A 499 -0.36 1.78 -22.07
C THR A 499 -0.03 2.33 -20.70
N VAL A 500 0.92 3.25 -20.62
CA VAL A 500 1.39 3.81 -19.35
C VAL A 500 1.10 5.31 -19.31
N LEU A 501 0.54 5.79 -18.21
CA LEU A 501 0.49 7.22 -17.88
C LEU A 501 1.55 7.50 -16.81
N PRO A 502 2.73 8.04 -17.19
CA PRO A 502 3.80 8.35 -16.24
C PRO A 502 3.32 9.25 -15.09
N GLY A 503 3.66 8.86 -13.86
CA GLY A 503 3.30 9.57 -12.62
C GLY A 503 1.79 9.68 -12.36
N ARG A 504 0.93 9.01 -13.15
CA ARG A 504 -0.54 9.11 -13.08
C ARG A 504 -1.04 10.57 -13.11
N ALA A 505 -0.26 11.46 -13.73
CA ALA A 505 -0.44 12.89 -13.61
C ALA A 505 -1.09 13.51 -14.85
N VAL A 506 -1.91 14.53 -14.63
CA VAL A 506 -2.51 15.36 -15.67
C VAL A 506 -2.23 16.84 -15.43
N ALA A 507 -2.17 17.60 -16.51
CA ALA A 507 -1.93 19.04 -16.51
C ALA A 507 -3.26 19.76 -16.78
N PRO A 508 -3.97 20.22 -15.73
CA PRO A 508 -5.20 20.97 -15.90
C PRO A 508 -4.92 22.37 -16.45
N VAL A 509 -5.69 22.74 -17.45
CA VAL A 509 -5.65 24.05 -18.13
C VAL A 509 -7.04 24.62 -18.14
N ARG A 510 -7.22 25.78 -17.51
CA ARG A 510 -8.46 26.54 -17.58
C ARG A 510 -8.23 27.83 -18.36
N VAL A 511 -8.96 27.99 -19.46
CA VAL A 511 -8.93 29.17 -20.31
C VAL A 511 -10.25 29.90 -20.15
N THR A 512 -10.21 31.16 -19.72
CA THR A 512 -11.39 31.99 -19.49
C THR A 512 -11.40 33.20 -20.41
N GLY A 513 -12.55 33.88 -20.50
CA GLY A 513 -12.69 35.07 -21.36
C GLY A 513 -12.69 34.74 -22.85
N LEU A 514 -13.07 33.51 -23.22
CA LEU A 514 -13.17 33.09 -24.61
C LEU A 514 -14.39 33.74 -25.28
N THR A 515 -14.24 34.12 -26.55
CA THR A 515 -15.38 34.43 -27.42
C THR A 515 -15.86 33.12 -28.06
N PRO A 516 -17.13 32.70 -27.86
CA PRO A 516 -17.64 31.46 -28.46
C PRO A 516 -17.42 31.44 -29.98
N GLY A 517 -16.78 30.37 -30.47
CA GLY A 517 -16.47 30.18 -31.89
C GLY A 517 -15.16 30.81 -32.38
N GLU A 518 -14.48 31.63 -31.58
CA GLU A 518 -13.15 32.17 -31.90
C GLU A 518 -12.02 31.33 -31.31
N ALA A 519 -10.96 31.13 -32.08
CA ALA A 519 -9.82 30.33 -31.67
C ALA A 519 -8.85 31.12 -30.80
N THR A 520 -8.46 30.54 -29.65
CA THR A 520 -7.44 31.06 -28.75
C THR A 520 -6.25 30.10 -28.71
N THR A 521 -5.03 30.63 -28.69
CA THR A 521 -3.82 29.82 -28.54
C THR A 521 -3.34 29.86 -27.10
N VAL A 522 -3.03 28.70 -26.54
CA VAL A 522 -2.51 28.54 -25.19
C VAL A 522 -1.30 27.63 -25.24
N GLU A 523 -0.22 28.04 -24.59
CA GLU A 523 0.94 27.17 -24.37
C GLU A 523 0.73 26.40 -23.07
N VAL A 524 0.89 25.09 -23.15
CA VAL A 524 0.58 24.16 -22.06
C VAL A 524 1.86 23.51 -21.59
N ALA A 525 2.11 23.65 -20.28
CA ALA A 525 3.09 22.86 -19.55
C ALA A 525 2.53 21.46 -19.25
N LEU A 526 3.22 20.42 -19.69
CA LEU A 526 2.80 19.05 -19.41
C LEU A 526 3.17 18.67 -17.96
N PRO A 527 2.58 17.59 -17.40
CA PRO A 527 2.97 17.11 -16.09
C PRO A 527 4.47 16.87 -16.00
N VAL A 528 5.06 17.19 -14.85
CA VAL A 528 6.46 16.89 -14.56
C VAL A 528 6.53 15.41 -14.22
N VAL A 529 7.27 14.62 -15.01
CA VAL A 529 7.35 13.16 -14.84
C VAL A 529 8.79 12.67 -14.94
N SER A 530 9.03 11.44 -14.48
CA SER A 530 10.27 10.68 -14.62
C SER A 530 9.92 9.32 -15.21
N HIS A 531 10.34 9.06 -16.46
CA HIS A 531 9.95 7.84 -17.17
C HIS A 531 10.90 7.51 -18.33
N THR A 532 11.31 6.25 -18.47
CA THR A 532 12.06 5.80 -19.66
C THR A 532 11.09 5.29 -20.73
N VAL A 533 11.11 5.94 -21.89
CA VAL A 533 10.38 5.52 -23.09
C VAL A 533 11.26 4.54 -23.90
N PRO A 534 10.87 3.26 -24.03
CA PRO A 534 11.64 2.27 -24.78
C PRO A 534 11.63 2.50 -26.30
N VAL A 535 12.60 1.91 -27.01
CA VAL A 535 12.62 1.91 -28.48
C VAL A 535 11.36 1.22 -29.03
N GLY A 536 10.76 1.80 -30.07
CA GLY A 536 9.57 1.26 -30.72
C GLY A 536 8.26 1.70 -30.07
N HIS A 537 8.30 2.33 -28.89
CA HIS A 537 7.13 2.93 -28.26
C HIS A 537 6.77 4.27 -28.90
N ARG A 538 5.51 4.67 -28.75
CA ARG A 538 4.98 5.98 -29.18
C ARG A 538 4.54 6.78 -27.96
N LEU A 539 4.89 8.05 -27.94
CA LEU A 539 4.27 9.02 -27.04
C LEU A 539 2.97 9.54 -27.63
N GLN A 540 1.94 9.65 -26.81
CA GLN A 540 0.63 10.13 -27.19
C GLN A 540 0.17 11.25 -26.25
N LEU A 541 0.02 12.45 -26.79
CA LEU A 541 -0.58 13.58 -26.10
C LEU A 541 -2.11 13.45 -26.13
N VAL A 542 -2.73 13.47 -24.96
CA VAL A 542 -4.18 13.45 -24.79
C VAL A 542 -4.61 14.76 -24.14
N LEU A 543 -5.58 15.44 -24.75
CA LEU A 543 -6.24 16.63 -24.23
C LEU A 543 -7.70 16.27 -23.92
N ALA A 544 -7.96 15.84 -22.70
CA ALA A 544 -9.29 15.44 -22.22
C ALA A 544 -10.10 16.65 -21.73
N THR A 545 -11.43 16.58 -21.78
CA THR A 545 -12.34 17.63 -21.30
C THR A 545 -12.80 17.40 -19.87
N THR A 546 -12.66 16.18 -19.35
CA THR A 546 -13.10 15.78 -18.03
C THR A 546 -12.02 14.98 -17.31
N ASP A 547 -11.97 15.11 -15.98
CA ASP A 547 -11.18 14.27 -15.09
C ASP A 547 -11.86 14.23 -13.72
N SER A 548 -12.03 13.03 -13.16
CA SER A 548 -12.76 12.82 -11.90
C SER A 548 -12.07 13.39 -10.67
N ALA A 549 -10.74 13.61 -10.71
CA ALA A 549 -9.99 14.17 -9.58
C ALA A 549 -10.20 15.70 -9.43
N TYR A 550 -10.72 16.35 -10.48
CA TYR A 550 -10.81 17.80 -10.60
C TYR A 550 -12.26 18.29 -10.73
N ALA A 551 -12.50 19.53 -10.32
CA ALA A 551 -13.78 20.19 -10.57
C ALA A 551 -13.86 20.64 -12.04
N GLY A 552 -14.68 19.94 -12.83
CA GLY A 552 -14.98 20.33 -14.21
C GLY A 552 -16.12 21.35 -14.33
N PRO A 553 -16.27 22.02 -15.48
CA PRO A 553 -17.38 22.94 -15.74
C PRO A 553 -18.73 22.24 -15.67
N VAL A 554 -19.73 22.91 -15.07
CA VAL A 554 -21.10 22.38 -14.97
C VAL A 554 -21.83 22.47 -16.31
N ASP A 555 -21.62 23.55 -17.05
CA ASP A 555 -22.27 23.77 -18.34
C ASP A 555 -21.61 22.94 -19.46
N PRO A 556 -22.40 22.27 -20.30
CA PRO A 556 -21.86 21.51 -21.42
C PRO A 556 -21.27 22.44 -22.47
N ALA A 557 -20.18 22.00 -23.11
CA ALA A 557 -19.54 22.75 -24.17
C ALA A 557 -18.92 21.82 -25.21
N THR A 558 -18.71 22.33 -26.42
CA THR A 558 -17.93 21.67 -27.47
C THR A 558 -16.64 22.44 -27.67
N TYR A 559 -15.52 21.73 -27.75
CA TYR A 559 -14.21 22.31 -28.01
C TYR A 559 -13.68 21.76 -29.34
N ARG A 560 -13.16 22.66 -30.19
CA ARG A 560 -12.26 22.26 -31.28
C ARG A 560 -10.83 22.48 -30.84
N VAL A 561 -10.04 21.42 -30.90
CA VAL A 561 -8.68 21.36 -30.38
C VAL A 561 -7.72 20.97 -31.50
N ALA A 562 -6.69 21.77 -31.71
CA ALA A 562 -5.62 21.52 -32.67
C ALA A 562 -4.27 21.91 -32.09
N LEU A 563 -3.18 21.37 -32.63
CA LEU A 563 -1.83 21.83 -32.31
C LEU A 563 -1.42 22.96 -33.25
N VAL A 564 -0.82 24.03 -32.71
CA VAL A 564 -0.31 25.14 -33.54
C VAL A 564 0.90 24.70 -34.33
N ALA A 565 1.85 24.06 -33.65
CA ALA A 565 2.91 23.27 -34.24
C ALA A 565 2.66 21.80 -33.85
N PRO A 566 2.55 20.87 -34.80
CA PRO A 566 2.21 19.47 -34.52
C PRO A 566 3.43 18.73 -33.96
N ALA A 567 3.91 19.17 -32.80
CA ALA A 567 5.06 18.60 -32.14
C ALA A 567 5.01 18.82 -30.63
N LEU A 568 5.56 17.84 -29.91
CA LEU A 568 5.81 17.85 -28.48
C LEU A 568 7.23 18.36 -28.24
N VAL A 569 7.41 19.36 -27.39
CA VAL A 569 8.72 19.82 -26.95
C VAL A 569 9.00 19.21 -25.59
N LEU A 570 9.99 18.32 -25.49
CA LEU A 570 10.31 17.58 -24.27
C LEU A 570 11.72 17.92 -23.77
N PRO A 571 11.98 17.86 -22.45
CA PRO A 571 13.30 18.13 -21.88
C PRO A 571 14.32 17.05 -22.27
N ASP A 572 15.44 17.42 -22.87
CA ASP A 572 16.54 16.53 -23.19
C ASP A 572 17.66 16.71 -22.15
N LEU A 573 17.75 15.77 -21.21
CA LEU A 573 18.75 15.80 -20.14
C LEU A 573 20.12 15.25 -20.56
N GLY A 574 20.32 14.96 -21.86
CA GLY A 574 21.55 14.46 -22.48
C GLY A 574 22.78 14.38 -21.56
N GLY A 575 22.95 13.24 -20.87
CA GLY A 575 24.17 12.95 -20.10
C GLY A 575 24.09 13.01 -18.57
N LEU A 576 22.92 12.80 -17.93
CA LEU A 576 22.90 12.47 -16.50
C LEU A 576 23.77 11.24 -16.21
N ALA A 577 24.54 11.31 -15.12
CA ALA A 577 25.33 10.17 -14.66
C ALA A 577 24.37 9.11 -14.11
N ALA A 578 24.29 7.95 -14.77
CA ALA A 578 23.53 6.83 -14.26
C ALA A 578 24.40 6.05 -13.26
N SER A 579 23.94 5.97 -12.02
CA SER A 579 24.48 5.08 -11.00
C SER A 579 23.45 3.99 -10.73
N GLY A 580 23.74 2.79 -11.22
CA GLY A 580 22.87 1.61 -11.14
C GLY A 580 23.45 0.48 -11.99
N GLY A 581 23.70 -0.67 -11.35
CA GLY A 581 24.28 -1.92 -11.87
C GLY A 581 24.89 -1.89 -13.27
N SER A 582 26.21 -1.63 -13.35
CA SER A 582 27.00 -2.12 -14.47
C SER A 582 26.72 -3.62 -14.62
N ARG A 583 26.30 -4.04 -15.81
CA ARG A 583 26.44 -5.44 -16.22
C ARG A 583 27.87 -5.86 -15.85
N LEU A 584 28.01 -6.80 -14.93
CA LEU A 584 29.18 -7.65 -14.93
C LEU A 584 29.14 -8.34 -16.29
N ASP A 585 30.00 -7.89 -17.21
CA ASP A 585 30.42 -8.68 -18.37
C ASP A 585 31.10 -9.95 -17.83
N VAL A 586 30.31 -10.89 -17.31
CA VAL A 586 30.78 -12.23 -17.01
C VAL A 586 30.93 -12.88 -18.38
N PRO A 587 32.16 -13.25 -18.80
CA PRO A 587 32.35 -13.90 -20.07
C PRO A 587 31.42 -15.12 -20.13
N LEU A 588 30.61 -15.21 -21.20
CA LEU A 588 29.72 -16.35 -21.48
C LEU A 588 30.37 -17.74 -21.20
N PRO A 589 31.68 -17.97 -21.41
CA PRO A 589 32.32 -19.23 -21.02
C PRO A 589 32.30 -19.54 -19.52
N LEU A 590 32.34 -18.54 -18.64
CA LEU A 590 32.28 -18.72 -17.18
C LEU A 590 30.86 -19.00 -16.70
N VAL A 591 29.85 -18.37 -17.30
CA VAL A 591 28.43 -18.65 -17.00
C VAL A 591 28.02 -20.04 -17.48
N VAL A 592 28.51 -20.46 -18.66
CA VAL A 592 28.29 -21.83 -19.17
C VAL A 592 29.07 -22.85 -18.35
N GLY A 593 30.30 -22.54 -17.95
CA GLY A 593 31.11 -23.40 -17.08
C GLY A 593 30.48 -23.57 -15.69
N PHE A 594 30.05 -22.48 -15.08
CA PHE A 594 29.34 -22.51 -13.78
C PHE A 594 27.99 -23.18 -13.93
N GLY A 595 27.25 -22.93 -15.01
CA GLY A 595 25.97 -23.55 -15.32
C GLY A 595 26.06 -25.07 -15.51
N VAL A 596 27.11 -25.58 -16.14
CA VAL A 596 27.34 -27.03 -16.28
C VAL A 596 27.70 -27.67 -14.95
N VAL A 597 28.51 -27.00 -14.11
CA VAL A 597 28.84 -27.48 -12.77
C VAL A 597 27.62 -27.41 -11.83
N LEU A 598 26.82 -26.35 -11.93
CA LEU A 598 25.58 -26.19 -11.18
C LEU A 598 24.54 -27.22 -11.62
N LEU A 599 24.44 -27.52 -12.92
CA LEU A 599 23.56 -28.55 -13.46
C LEU A 599 24.01 -29.96 -13.06
N ALA A 600 25.31 -30.24 -13.06
CA ALA A 600 25.85 -31.52 -12.56
C ALA A 600 25.66 -31.67 -11.05
N ALA A 601 25.82 -30.58 -10.29
CA ALA A 601 25.54 -30.53 -8.86
C ALA A 601 24.04 -30.63 -8.57
N LEU A 602 23.17 -29.99 -9.35
CA LEU A 602 21.70 -30.08 -9.25
C LEU A 602 21.21 -31.46 -9.65
N VAL A 603 21.75 -32.08 -10.71
CA VAL A 603 21.42 -33.45 -11.08
C VAL A 603 21.91 -34.43 -10.01
N GLY A 604 23.11 -34.23 -9.46
CA GLY A 604 23.60 -34.99 -8.31
C GLY A 604 22.72 -34.81 -7.05
N LEU A 605 22.30 -33.57 -6.75
CA LEU A 605 21.46 -33.22 -5.61
C LEU A 605 20.00 -33.69 -5.79
N VAL A 606 19.49 -33.68 -7.02
CA VAL A 606 18.15 -34.18 -7.39
C VAL A 606 18.14 -35.71 -7.36
N LEU A 607 19.20 -36.39 -7.78
CA LEU A 607 19.32 -37.85 -7.66
C LEU A 607 19.52 -38.28 -6.18
N LEU A 608 20.26 -37.50 -5.37
CA LEU A 608 20.41 -37.73 -3.92
C LEU A 608 19.17 -37.32 -3.10
N ARG A 609 18.38 -36.32 -3.54
CA ARG A 609 17.12 -35.90 -2.89
C ARG A 609 15.94 -36.75 -3.33
N ARG A 610 15.89 -37.26 -4.57
CA ARG A 610 14.90 -38.29 -4.98
C ARG A 610 15.11 -39.62 -4.27
N SER A 611 16.34 -39.97 -3.88
CA SER A 611 16.60 -41.16 -3.07
C SER A 611 16.42 -40.94 -1.56
N ARG A 612 16.11 -39.72 -1.10
CA ARG A 612 15.94 -39.36 0.33
C ARG A 612 14.61 -38.69 0.70
N ARG A 613 13.78 -38.33 -0.28
CA ARG A 613 12.34 -38.07 -0.08
C ARG A 613 11.56 -39.31 -0.54
N THR A 614 11.77 -40.42 0.16
CA THR A 614 10.63 -41.30 0.42
C THR A 614 9.61 -40.44 1.15
N ALA A 615 8.38 -40.34 0.62
CA ALA A 615 7.25 -39.96 1.46
C ALA A 615 7.39 -40.79 2.74
N VAL A 616 7.44 -40.14 3.90
CA VAL A 616 7.29 -40.90 5.14
C VAL A 616 5.88 -41.44 5.02
N GLU A 617 5.77 -42.71 4.65
CA GLU A 617 4.55 -43.47 4.75
C GLU A 617 4.60 -44.13 6.12
N ARG A 618 3.47 -44.12 6.80
CA ARG A 618 3.23 -44.83 8.04
C ARG A 618 2.28 -45.97 7.70
N PRO A 619 2.79 -47.15 7.30
CA PRO A 619 1.95 -48.29 6.91
C PRO A 619 1.04 -48.74 8.06
N ASP A 620 1.46 -48.48 9.31
CA ASP A 620 0.68 -48.70 10.52
C ASP A 620 -0.58 -47.82 10.61
N LEU A 621 -0.66 -46.74 9.82
CA LEU A 621 -1.78 -45.80 9.76
C LEU A 621 -2.50 -45.83 8.41
N ALA A 622 -2.15 -46.76 7.50
CA ALA A 622 -2.71 -46.80 6.14
C ALA A 622 -4.23 -47.00 6.11
N ASP A 623 -4.76 -47.74 7.09
CA ASP A 623 -6.19 -48.03 7.19
C ASP A 623 -6.99 -46.94 7.92
N VAL A 624 -6.33 -45.91 8.47
CA VAL A 624 -6.95 -44.82 9.24
C VAL A 624 -7.11 -43.58 8.36
N PRO A 625 -8.35 -43.13 8.09
CA PRO A 625 -8.61 -41.97 7.22
C PRO A 625 -7.96 -40.66 7.68
N LEU A 626 -7.92 -40.39 8.99
CA LEU A 626 -7.29 -39.20 9.53
C LEU A 626 -6.63 -39.46 10.88
N VAL A 627 -5.38 -39.04 11.03
CA VAL A 627 -4.67 -38.93 12.31
C VAL A 627 -4.10 -37.53 12.44
N VAL A 628 -4.46 -36.87 13.54
CA VAL A 628 -3.94 -35.58 13.95
C VAL A 628 -3.08 -35.83 15.19
N ASP A 629 -1.81 -35.42 15.16
CA ASP A 629 -0.85 -35.70 16.22
C ASP A 629 -0.09 -34.44 16.64
N GLY A 630 -0.36 -33.96 17.86
CA GLY A 630 0.37 -32.88 18.52
C GLY A 630 0.34 -31.52 17.84
N LEU A 631 -0.74 -31.16 17.13
CA LEU A 631 -0.77 -29.91 16.36
C LEU A 631 -0.67 -28.65 17.24
N VAL A 632 0.21 -27.73 16.86
CA VAL A 632 0.36 -26.41 17.48
C VAL A 632 0.28 -25.32 16.42
N LYS A 633 -0.43 -24.22 16.73
CA LYS A 633 -0.43 -23.01 15.92
C LYS A 633 -0.46 -21.73 16.76
N THR A 634 0.50 -20.85 16.51
CA THR A 634 0.62 -19.49 17.02
C THR A 634 0.56 -18.50 15.86
N TYR A 635 -0.30 -17.49 15.95
CA TYR A 635 -0.40 -16.41 14.98
C TYR A 635 0.58 -15.26 15.30
N ALA A 636 0.80 -14.35 14.34
CA ALA A 636 1.80 -13.28 14.45
C ALA A 636 1.53 -12.27 15.59
N ASP A 637 0.30 -12.19 16.06
CA ASP A 637 -0.14 -11.42 17.23
C ASP A 637 0.19 -12.11 18.57
N GLY A 638 0.79 -13.31 18.52
CA GLY A 638 1.12 -14.13 19.69
C GLY A 638 -0.01 -15.05 20.15
N LEU A 639 -1.17 -15.08 19.49
CA LEU A 639 -2.28 -15.96 19.86
C LEU A 639 -1.98 -17.42 19.52
N ARG A 640 -1.82 -18.27 20.55
CA ARG A 640 -1.72 -19.73 20.44
C ARG A 640 -3.11 -20.34 20.27
N ALA A 641 -3.55 -20.47 19.02
CA ALA A 641 -4.90 -20.89 18.68
C ALA A 641 -5.14 -22.40 18.74
N VAL A 642 -4.07 -23.19 18.63
CA VAL A 642 -4.09 -24.66 18.75
C VAL A 642 -2.84 -25.06 19.52
N ASP A 643 -2.99 -25.95 20.51
CA ASP A 643 -1.93 -26.32 21.44
C ASP A 643 -1.96 -27.82 21.80
N GLY A 644 -1.22 -28.60 21.03
CA GLY A 644 -1.03 -30.03 21.25
C GLY A 644 -2.23 -30.90 20.86
N VAL A 645 -3.04 -30.46 19.89
CA VAL A 645 -4.28 -31.16 19.51
C VAL A 645 -3.97 -32.49 18.83
N SER A 646 -4.55 -33.57 19.36
CA SER A 646 -4.38 -34.94 18.85
C SER A 646 -5.70 -35.70 18.86
N PHE A 647 -6.08 -36.32 17.74
CA PHE A 647 -7.24 -37.21 17.64
C PHE A 647 -7.17 -38.08 16.37
N ARG A 648 -8.07 -39.06 16.26
CA ARG A 648 -8.19 -39.94 15.08
C ARG A 648 -9.63 -40.00 14.60
N ALA A 649 -9.81 -40.11 13.28
CA ALA A 649 -11.10 -40.44 12.68
C ALA A 649 -10.98 -41.78 11.95
N GLU A 650 -11.75 -42.75 12.41
CA GLU A 650 -11.76 -44.12 11.89
C GLU A 650 -12.66 -44.24 10.66
N ARG A 651 -12.49 -45.32 9.90
CA ARG A 651 -13.27 -45.57 8.68
C ARG A 651 -14.76 -45.78 8.98
N GLY A 652 -15.62 -45.12 8.20
CA GLY A 652 -17.08 -45.25 8.35
C GLY A 652 -17.67 -44.46 9.51
N GLN A 653 -16.88 -43.57 10.12
CA GLN A 653 -17.23 -42.83 11.32
C GLN A 653 -17.63 -41.38 10.99
N VAL A 654 -18.61 -40.86 11.71
CA VAL A 654 -18.87 -39.42 11.80
C VAL A 654 -18.25 -38.89 13.09
N VAL A 655 -17.21 -38.05 12.97
CA VAL A 655 -16.50 -37.45 14.10
C VAL A 655 -16.91 -35.99 14.27
N GLY A 656 -17.41 -35.65 15.46
CA GLY A 656 -17.80 -34.28 15.83
C GLY A 656 -16.69 -33.56 16.59
N LEU A 657 -16.07 -32.56 15.97
CA LEU A 657 -15.17 -31.61 16.63
C LEU A 657 -16.01 -30.55 17.35
N LEU A 658 -16.13 -30.67 18.66
CA LEU A 658 -17.00 -29.87 19.51
C LEU A 658 -16.24 -28.80 20.27
N GLY A 659 -16.87 -27.66 20.51
CA GLY A 659 -16.31 -26.64 21.40
C GLY A 659 -16.92 -25.27 21.17
N PRO A 660 -16.74 -24.32 22.11
CA PRO A 660 -17.21 -22.94 21.91
C PRO A 660 -16.47 -22.26 20.74
N ASN A 661 -16.98 -21.10 20.33
CA ASN A 661 -16.26 -20.25 19.38
C ASN A 661 -14.91 -19.85 19.95
N GLY A 662 -13.86 -19.92 19.12
CA GLY A 662 -12.48 -19.68 19.57
C GLY A 662 -11.77 -20.90 20.17
N ALA A 663 -12.37 -22.10 20.18
CA ALA A 663 -11.73 -23.32 20.71
C ALA A 663 -10.58 -23.88 19.83
N GLY A 664 -10.36 -23.35 18.62
CA GLY A 664 -9.31 -23.82 17.70
C GLY A 664 -9.79 -24.79 16.60
N LYS A 665 -11.10 -25.04 16.48
CA LYS A 665 -11.71 -25.99 15.52
C LYS A 665 -11.35 -25.70 14.05
N THR A 666 -11.72 -24.51 13.55
CA THR A 666 -11.44 -24.08 12.17
C THR A 666 -9.93 -24.03 11.88
N THR A 667 -9.12 -23.57 12.84
CA THR A 667 -7.65 -23.57 12.71
C THR A 667 -7.10 -24.99 12.57
N THR A 668 -7.61 -25.94 13.33
CA THR A 668 -7.25 -27.36 13.23
C THR A 668 -7.62 -27.92 11.86
N LEU A 669 -8.85 -27.72 11.39
CA LEU A 669 -9.29 -28.19 10.07
C LEU A 669 -8.46 -27.58 8.92
N ARG A 670 -8.11 -26.29 8.98
CA ARG A 670 -7.23 -25.64 8.00
C ARG A 670 -5.83 -26.25 7.95
N MET A 671 -5.29 -26.70 9.08
CA MET A 671 -4.02 -27.42 9.12
C MET A 671 -4.16 -28.82 8.53
N VAL A 672 -5.27 -29.51 8.79
CA VAL A 672 -5.55 -30.85 8.23
C VAL A 672 -5.59 -30.84 6.70
N VAL A 673 -6.05 -29.77 6.06
CA VAL A 673 -6.07 -29.65 4.59
C VAL A 673 -4.84 -28.93 4.02
N GLY A 674 -3.86 -28.57 4.84
CA GLY A 674 -2.63 -27.90 4.41
C GLY A 674 -2.80 -26.43 3.98
N LEU A 675 -3.92 -25.78 4.31
CA LEU A 675 -4.13 -24.33 4.06
C LEU A 675 -3.28 -23.47 5.01
N ILE A 676 -2.99 -23.97 6.20
CA ILE A 676 -2.08 -23.34 7.18
C ILE A 676 -1.03 -24.36 7.60
N ARG A 677 0.23 -23.94 7.69
CA ARG A 677 1.31 -24.79 8.20
C ARG A 677 1.27 -24.83 9.74
N PRO A 678 1.25 -26.03 10.37
CA PRO A 678 1.43 -26.16 11.81
C PRO A 678 2.84 -25.72 12.22
N ASP A 679 2.97 -25.14 13.41
CA ASP A 679 4.28 -24.79 13.97
C ASP A 679 4.95 -26.04 14.59
N GLU A 680 4.15 -26.95 15.16
CA GLU A 680 4.54 -28.27 15.65
C GLU A 680 3.43 -29.30 15.36
N GLY A 681 3.78 -30.58 15.38
CA GLY A 681 2.86 -31.69 15.13
C GLY A 681 2.71 -32.07 13.65
N GLU A 682 1.99 -33.16 13.41
CA GLU A 682 1.85 -33.77 12.09
C GLU A 682 0.39 -34.21 11.82
N VAL A 683 0.01 -34.22 10.54
CA VAL A 683 -1.27 -34.75 10.08
C VAL A 683 -1.01 -35.88 9.08
N TRP A 684 -1.74 -36.98 9.24
CA TRP A 684 -1.66 -38.15 8.38
C TRP A 684 -3.05 -38.48 7.82
N VAL A 685 -3.11 -38.71 6.52
CA VAL A 685 -4.33 -39.20 5.83
C VAL A 685 -3.95 -40.50 5.15
N GLU A 686 -4.62 -41.60 5.52
CA GLU A 686 -4.31 -42.95 4.99
C GLU A 686 -2.80 -43.29 5.08
N GLY A 687 -2.18 -42.95 6.21
CA GLY A 687 -0.74 -43.17 6.46
C GLY A 687 0.22 -42.27 5.67
N ARG A 688 -0.27 -41.29 4.91
CA ARG A 688 0.52 -40.32 4.15
C ARG A 688 0.52 -38.95 4.83
N GLY A 689 1.71 -38.38 5.03
CA GLY A 689 1.85 -37.08 5.69
C GLY A 689 1.31 -35.91 4.88
N VAL A 690 0.51 -35.06 5.51
CA VAL A 690 -0.10 -33.88 4.87
C VAL A 690 0.82 -32.66 4.98
N HIS A 691 0.94 -31.95 3.86
CA HIS A 691 1.57 -30.65 3.74
C HIS A 691 0.95 -29.91 2.54
N ALA A 692 1.26 -28.62 2.39
CA ALA A 692 0.77 -27.84 1.25
C ALA A 692 1.16 -28.52 -0.08
N GLY A 693 0.14 -28.88 -0.88
CA GLY A 693 0.31 -29.56 -2.17
C GLY A 693 0.53 -31.07 -2.11
N ALA A 694 0.31 -31.74 -0.97
CA ALA A 694 0.45 -33.18 -0.87
C ALA A 694 -0.57 -33.93 -1.73
N ASP A 695 -0.14 -34.93 -2.51
CA ASP A 695 -1.00 -35.72 -3.40
C ASP A 695 -2.18 -36.40 -2.67
N VAL A 696 -1.99 -36.73 -1.39
CA VAL A 696 -3.05 -37.31 -0.54
C VAL A 696 -4.24 -36.36 -0.33
N LEU A 697 -4.07 -35.04 -0.49
CA LEU A 697 -5.20 -34.11 -0.38
C LEU A 697 -6.26 -34.33 -1.47
N ALA A 698 -5.91 -35.00 -2.57
CA ALA A 698 -6.88 -35.40 -3.59
C ALA A 698 -7.91 -36.43 -3.07
N SER A 699 -7.63 -37.12 -1.96
CA SER A 699 -8.57 -38.02 -1.27
C SER A 699 -9.31 -37.34 -0.11
N VAL A 700 -9.26 -36.02 -0.01
CA VAL A 700 -9.95 -35.23 1.03
C VAL A 700 -10.91 -34.23 0.39
N GLY A 701 -12.19 -34.35 0.74
CA GLY A 701 -13.22 -33.34 0.45
C GLY A 701 -13.31 -32.36 1.60
N ALA A 702 -13.36 -31.05 1.32
CA ALA A 702 -13.40 -30.05 2.39
C ALA A 702 -14.36 -28.90 2.08
N LEU A 703 -15.10 -28.47 3.11
CA LEU A 703 -15.85 -27.22 3.14
C LEU A 703 -15.46 -26.46 4.41
N ILE A 704 -14.57 -25.49 4.27
CA ILE A 704 -14.04 -24.66 5.37
C ILE A 704 -14.44 -23.20 5.09
N GLU A 705 -15.01 -22.51 6.09
CA GLU A 705 -15.42 -21.09 6.01
C GLU A 705 -16.51 -20.72 4.99
N GLY A 706 -17.41 -21.66 4.71
CA GLY A 706 -18.60 -21.43 3.89
C GLY A 706 -18.32 -21.32 2.38
N PRO A 707 -19.33 -21.55 1.53
CA PRO A 707 -19.08 -21.70 0.10
C PRO A 707 -19.01 -20.38 -0.67
N GLY A 708 -17.91 -20.15 -1.40
CA GLY A 708 -17.69 -19.00 -2.29
C GLY A 708 -18.08 -19.27 -3.75
N PHE A 709 -19.36 -19.25 -4.07
CA PHE A 709 -19.86 -19.51 -5.43
C PHE A 709 -19.96 -18.27 -6.32
N LEU A 710 -19.82 -18.46 -7.64
CA LEU A 710 -20.10 -17.45 -8.65
C LEU A 710 -21.63 -17.26 -8.76
N PRO A 711 -22.19 -16.11 -8.36
CA PRO A 711 -23.63 -15.95 -8.15
C PRO A 711 -24.45 -15.93 -9.45
N HIS A 712 -23.81 -15.62 -10.58
CA HIS A 712 -24.44 -15.55 -11.89
C HIS A 712 -24.48 -16.90 -12.63
N LEU A 713 -23.69 -17.88 -12.18
CA LEU A 713 -23.69 -19.25 -12.69
C LEU A 713 -24.76 -20.11 -12.02
N SER A 714 -25.19 -21.19 -12.68
CA SER A 714 -26.03 -22.21 -12.07
C SER A 714 -25.25 -23.01 -11.03
N GLY A 715 -25.95 -23.74 -10.15
CA GLY A 715 -25.28 -24.65 -9.22
C GLY A 715 -24.44 -25.69 -9.97
N ARG A 716 -24.98 -26.28 -11.04
CA ARG A 716 -24.24 -27.22 -11.92
C ARG A 716 -22.96 -26.60 -12.47
N ALA A 717 -23.06 -25.41 -13.07
CA ALA A 717 -21.90 -24.74 -13.67
C ALA A 717 -20.81 -24.36 -12.63
N ASN A 718 -21.19 -24.11 -11.37
CA ASN A 718 -20.19 -23.92 -10.31
C ASN A 718 -19.43 -25.22 -9.99
N LEU A 719 -20.13 -26.36 -9.93
CA LEU A 719 -19.51 -27.66 -9.67
C LEU A 719 -18.61 -28.10 -10.84
N ASP A 720 -19.07 -27.90 -12.08
CA ASP A 720 -18.29 -28.22 -13.28
C ASP A 720 -17.00 -27.40 -13.33
N ALA A 721 -17.10 -26.08 -13.11
CA ALA A 721 -15.94 -25.18 -13.09
C ALA A 721 -14.95 -25.52 -11.97
N TYR A 722 -15.46 -25.90 -10.79
CA TYR A 722 -14.62 -26.35 -9.68
C TYR A 722 -13.86 -27.64 -10.03
N TRP A 723 -14.54 -28.62 -10.63
CA TRP A 723 -13.91 -29.88 -11.02
C TRP A 723 -12.86 -29.67 -12.11
N GLU A 724 -13.16 -28.88 -13.15
CA GLU A 724 -12.22 -28.54 -14.21
C GLU A 724 -10.93 -27.91 -13.68
N ALA A 725 -11.04 -27.05 -12.66
CA ALA A 725 -9.88 -26.41 -12.03
C ALA A 725 -8.93 -27.41 -11.33
N THR A 726 -9.40 -28.61 -10.98
CA THR A 726 -8.55 -29.67 -10.40
C THR A 726 -7.65 -30.34 -11.44
N GLY A 727 -7.97 -30.21 -12.74
CA GLY A 727 -7.27 -30.90 -13.82
C GLY A 727 -7.49 -32.42 -13.88
N ARG A 728 -8.42 -32.97 -13.08
CA ARG A 728 -8.74 -34.39 -13.04
C ARG A 728 -9.73 -34.80 -14.14
N PRO A 729 -9.73 -36.08 -14.59
CA PRO A 729 -10.69 -36.57 -15.57
C PRO A 729 -12.14 -36.34 -15.11
N VAL A 730 -13.04 -35.98 -16.05
CA VAL A 730 -14.44 -35.66 -15.72
C VAL A 730 -15.21 -36.88 -15.21
N GLU A 731 -14.81 -38.08 -15.62
CA GLU A 731 -15.40 -39.36 -15.22
C GLU A 731 -15.20 -39.65 -13.73
N GLU A 732 -14.15 -39.09 -13.13
CA GLU A 732 -13.87 -39.20 -11.70
C GLU A 732 -14.70 -38.21 -10.86
N SER A 733 -15.47 -37.29 -11.46
CA SER A 733 -16.22 -36.28 -10.69
C SER A 733 -17.35 -36.86 -9.84
N HIS A 734 -17.91 -37.99 -10.28
CA HIS A 734 -19.12 -38.60 -9.70
C HIS A 734 -20.30 -37.61 -9.54
N LEU A 735 -20.39 -36.61 -10.42
CA LEU A 735 -21.33 -35.49 -10.30
C LEU A 735 -22.78 -35.93 -10.08
N ASP A 736 -23.26 -36.93 -10.81
CA ASP A 736 -24.66 -37.39 -10.68
C ASP A 736 -24.95 -38.05 -9.33
N GLU A 737 -24.00 -38.82 -8.78
CA GLU A 737 -24.11 -39.45 -7.45
C GLU A 737 -24.07 -38.38 -6.36
N VAL A 738 -23.16 -37.42 -6.49
CA VAL A 738 -23.03 -36.27 -5.58
C VAL A 738 -24.30 -35.41 -5.57
N LEU A 739 -24.90 -35.16 -6.73
CA LEU A 739 -26.14 -34.39 -6.83
C LEU A 739 -27.35 -35.14 -6.25
N ALA A 740 -27.38 -36.47 -6.36
CA ALA A 740 -28.40 -37.30 -5.72
C ALA A 740 -28.28 -37.25 -4.19
N ILE A 741 -27.05 -37.27 -3.66
CA ILE A 741 -26.78 -37.16 -2.22
C ILE A 741 -27.12 -35.76 -1.68
N ALA A 742 -26.77 -34.69 -2.41
CA ALA A 742 -27.01 -33.32 -1.96
C ALA A 742 -28.49 -32.89 -2.02
N ASP A 743 -29.32 -33.62 -2.78
CA ASP A 743 -30.77 -33.42 -2.91
C ASP A 743 -31.16 -31.95 -3.17
N LEU A 744 -30.62 -31.38 -4.26
CA LEU A 744 -30.95 -30.03 -4.74
C LEU A 744 -32.08 -30.02 -5.79
N GLY A 745 -32.51 -31.19 -6.27
CA GLY A 745 -33.57 -31.32 -7.28
C GLY A 745 -33.34 -30.43 -8.51
N SER A 746 -34.42 -29.83 -9.01
CA SER A 746 -34.37 -28.90 -10.16
C SER A 746 -33.73 -27.55 -9.84
N ALA A 747 -33.38 -27.28 -8.57
CA ALA A 747 -32.74 -26.02 -8.22
C ALA A 747 -31.33 -25.93 -8.81
N ILE A 748 -30.66 -27.06 -9.06
CA ILE A 748 -29.26 -27.14 -9.53
C ILE A 748 -29.00 -26.38 -10.83
N ASP A 749 -30.01 -26.28 -11.71
CA ASP A 749 -29.91 -25.60 -13.00
C ASP A 749 -30.23 -24.10 -12.90
N ARG A 750 -30.66 -23.60 -11.74
CA ARG A 750 -30.93 -22.18 -11.49
C ARG A 750 -29.67 -21.46 -11.01
N ARG A 751 -29.61 -20.15 -11.27
CA ARG A 751 -28.50 -19.29 -10.83
C ARG A 751 -28.39 -19.24 -9.30
N VAL A 752 -27.16 -19.33 -8.78
CA VAL A 752 -26.88 -19.37 -7.34
C VAL A 752 -27.31 -18.09 -6.61
N ARG A 753 -27.40 -16.92 -7.27
CA ARG A 753 -27.91 -15.69 -6.61
C ARG A 753 -29.31 -15.84 -6.02
N GLY A 754 -30.12 -16.76 -6.56
CA GLY A 754 -31.47 -17.05 -6.09
C GLY A 754 -31.53 -18.10 -4.98
N TYR A 755 -30.39 -18.62 -4.52
CA TYR A 755 -30.38 -19.70 -3.53
C TYR A 755 -30.57 -19.16 -2.11
N SER A 756 -31.42 -19.81 -1.32
CA SER A 756 -31.45 -19.72 0.14
C SER A 756 -30.13 -20.21 0.73
N GLN A 757 -29.88 -19.85 1.99
CA GLN A 757 -28.70 -20.29 2.73
C GLN A 757 -28.56 -21.82 2.74
N GLY A 758 -29.64 -22.56 3.03
CA GLY A 758 -29.62 -24.03 2.99
C GLY A 758 -29.31 -24.63 1.64
N MET A 759 -29.77 -24.04 0.54
CA MET A 759 -29.40 -24.50 -0.81
C MET A 759 -27.94 -24.23 -1.14
N ARG A 760 -27.37 -23.10 -0.70
CA ARG A 760 -25.93 -22.83 -0.86
C ARG A 760 -25.10 -23.79 -0.04
N GLN A 761 -25.53 -24.10 1.17
CA GLN A 761 -24.84 -25.02 2.05
C GLN A 761 -24.81 -26.44 1.47
N ARG A 762 -25.94 -26.94 0.96
CA ARG A 762 -26.02 -28.22 0.25
C ARG A 762 -25.15 -28.24 -1.01
N LEU A 763 -25.11 -27.14 -1.77
CA LEU A 763 -24.21 -27.03 -2.92
C LEU A 763 -22.73 -27.05 -2.49
N GLY A 764 -22.38 -26.42 -1.37
CA GLY A 764 -21.03 -26.45 -0.80
C GLY A 764 -20.59 -27.86 -0.41
N ILE A 765 -21.50 -28.63 0.17
CA ILE A 765 -21.24 -30.04 0.52
C ILE A 765 -21.16 -30.90 -0.73
N ALA A 766 -22.02 -30.67 -1.74
CA ALA A 766 -21.90 -31.30 -3.04
C ALA A 766 -20.50 -31.07 -3.65
N GLN A 767 -20.02 -29.82 -3.62
CA GLN A 767 -18.67 -29.48 -4.09
C GLN A 767 -17.58 -30.25 -3.33
N ALA A 768 -17.69 -30.35 -2.01
CA ALA A 768 -16.75 -31.11 -1.18
C ALA A 768 -16.81 -32.62 -1.43
N MET A 769 -17.95 -33.15 -1.89
CA MET A 769 -18.14 -34.57 -2.20
C MET A 769 -17.72 -34.96 -3.62
N LEU A 770 -17.36 -34.01 -4.49
CA LEU A 770 -16.88 -34.31 -5.85
C LEU A 770 -15.66 -35.24 -5.79
N GLY A 771 -15.68 -36.31 -6.59
CA GLY A 771 -14.67 -37.37 -6.51
C GLY A 771 -14.90 -38.40 -5.41
N LEU A 772 -15.99 -38.28 -4.65
CA LEU A 772 -16.38 -39.15 -3.53
C LEU A 772 -15.22 -39.49 -2.58
N PRO A 773 -14.54 -38.47 -2.04
CA PRO A 773 -13.36 -38.67 -1.23
C PRO A 773 -13.63 -39.55 -0.01
N PRO A 774 -12.68 -40.43 0.37
CA PRO A 774 -12.82 -41.28 1.56
C PRO A 774 -12.88 -40.49 2.86
N LEU A 775 -12.38 -39.24 2.89
CA LEU A 775 -12.44 -38.33 4.02
C LEU A 775 -13.14 -37.02 3.63
N LEU A 776 -14.19 -36.65 4.37
CA LEU A 776 -14.92 -35.39 4.20
C LEU A 776 -14.78 -34.53 5.45
N LEU A 777 -14.35 -33.27 5.31
CA LEU A 777 -14.13 -32.32 6.41
C LEU A 777 -15.08 -31.12 6.25
N LEU A 778 -15.96 -30.89 7.21
CA LEU A 778 -16.97 -29.84 7.13
C LEU A 778 -16.93 -28.92 8.35
N ASP A 779 -16.72 -27.63 8.13
CA ASP A 779 -16.69 -26.63 9.19
C ASP A 779 -18.09 -26.00 9.39
N GLU A 780 -18.71 -26.23 10.56
CA GLU A 780 -20.03 -25.73 10.97
C GLU A 780 -21.12 -25.90 9.87
N PRO A 781 -21.34 -27.13 9.33
CA PRO A 781 -22.13 -27.32 8.12
C PRO A 781 -23.63 -27.04 8.26
N THR A 782 -24.12 -26.85 9.49
CA THR A 782 -25.53 -26.62 9.83
C THR A 782 -25.82 -25.21 10.31
N ASN A 783 -24.82 -24.34 10.36
CA ASN A 783 -24.98 -22.98 10.85
C ASN A 783 -25.96 -22.16 9.99
N GLY A 784 -26.97 -21.59 10.64
CA GLY A 784 -28.03 -20.80 10.01
C GLY A 784 -29.01 -21.59 9.13
N LEU A 785 -29.11 -22.91 9.33
CA LEU A 785 -30.17 -23.76 8.76
C LEU A 785 -31.39 -23.84 9.70
N ASP A 786 -32.57 -24.04 9.13
CA ASP A 786 -33.79 -24.33 9.92
C ASP A 786 -33.81 -25.80 10.40
N PRO A 787 -34.61 -26.17 11.42
CA PRO A 787 -34.61 -27.53 11.98
C PRO A 787 -34.88 -28.65 10.94
N PRO A 788 -35.79 -28.50 9.96
CA PRO A 788 -35.95 -29.48 8.88
C PRO A 788 -34.69 -29.63 8.01
N GLN A 789 -34.02 -28.53 7.64
CA GLN A 789 -32.78 -28.56 6.87
C GLN A 789 -31.63 -29.22 7.64
N ILE A 790 -31.52 -28.96 8.95
CA ILE A 790 -30.54 -29.64 9.82
C ILE A 790 -30.79 -31.14 9.82
N THR A 791 -32.04 -31.59 10.03
CA THR A 791 -32.38 -33.02 10.04
C THR A 791 -32.01 -33.70 8.72
N ALA A 792 -32.33 -33.08 7.59
CA ALA A 792 -31.98 -33.60 6.28
C ALA A 792 -30.47 -33.61 6.04
N MET A 793 -29.73 -32.60 6.52
CA MET A 793 -28.27 -32.56 6.44
C MET A 793 -27.64 -33.73 7.18
N ARG A 794 -28.12 -34.03 8.39
CA ARG A 794 -27.62 -35.15 9.18
C ARG A 794 -27.78 -36.48 8.45
N GLN A 795 -28.92 -36.70 7.81
CA GLN A 795 -29.15 -37.90 7.03
C GLN A 795 -28.13 -38.02 5.89
N VAL A 796 -27.85 -36.92 5.18
CA VAL A 796 -26.83 -36.89 4.11
C VAL A 796 -25.45 -37.28 4.62
N LEU A 797 -25.03 -36.77 5.79
CA LEU A 797 -23.73 -37.10 6.37
C LEU A 797 -23.66 -38.54 6.88
N ALA A 798 -24.74 -39.01 7.51
CA ALA A 798 -24.85 -40.39 7.98
C ALA A 798 -24.84 -41.40 6.83
N ASP A 799 -25.57 -41.13 5.74
CA ASP A 799 -25.59 -41.97 4.54
C ASP A 799 -24.22 -42.00 3.86
N TYR A 800 -23.53 -40.86 3.83
CA TYR A 800 -22.16 -40.78 3.29
C TYR A 800 -21.18 -41.64 4.11
N ALA A 801 -21.28 -41.60 5.44
CA ALA A 801 -20.45 -42.42 6.33
C ALA A 801 -20.80 -43.91 6.26
N ALA A 802 -22.09 -44.25 6.20
CA ALA A 802 -22.59 -45.62 6.06
C ALA A 802 -22.10 -46.32 4.78
N ALA A 803 -21.75 -45.54 3.74
CA ALA A 803 -21.09 -46.05 2.53
C ALA A 803 -19.59 -46.38 2.73
N GLY A 804 -19.08 -46.34 3.97
CA GLY A 804 -17.69 -46.69 4.33
C GLY A 804 -16.69 -45.53 4.24
N ARG A 805 -17.19 -44.29 4.13
CA ARG A 805 -16.40 -43.05 4.09
C ARG A 805 -16.39 -42.40 5.48
N THR A 806 -15.45 -41.50 5.74
CA THR A 806 -15.32 -40.85 7.05
C THR A 806 -15.68 -39.38 6.94
N VAL A 807 -16.42 -38.88 7.91
CA VAL A 807 -16.86 -37.48 7.96
C VAL A 807 -16.36 -36.86 9.26
N VAL A 808 -15.68 -35.73 9.18
CA VAL A 808 -15.35 -34.90 10.34
C VAL A 808 -16.14 -33.60 10.21
N VAL A 809 -16.98 -33.32 11.21
CA VAL A 809 -17.76 -32.08 11.28
C VAL A 809 -17.34 -31.27 12.48
N SER A 810 -17.16 -29.96 12.32
CA SER A 810 -17.09 -29.07 13.48
C SER A 810 -18.50 -28.57 13.83
N SER A 811 -18.80 -28.44 15.12
CA SER A 811 -20.05 -27.85 15.59
C SER A 811 -19.91 -27.28 17.00
N HIS A 812 -20.71 -26.28 17.32
CA HIS A 812 -20.94 -25.81 18.69
C HIS A 812 -22.31 -26.24 19.25
N MET A 813 -23.13 -26.93 18.44
CA MET A 813 -24.49 -27.35 18.78
C MET A 813 -24.51 -28.80 19.28
N LEU A 814 -24.45 -28.99 20.60
CA LEU A 814 -24.31 -30.32 21.23
C LEU A 814 -25.46 -31.27 20.89
N ALA A 815 -26.70 -30.78 20.87
CA ALA A 815 -27.88 -31.56 20.52
C ALA A 815 -27.85 -32.10 19.08
N GLU A 816 -27.07 -31.47 18.20
CA GLU A 816 -26.87 -31.92 16.83
C GLU A 816 -25.86 -33.05 16.74
N VAL A 817 -24.74 -32.87 17.42
CA VAL A 817 -23.65 -33.84 17.43
C VAL A 817 -24.06 -35.13 18.12
N GLU A 818 -24.82 -35.06 19.20
CA GLU A 818 -25.37 -36.25 19.89
C GLU A 818 -26.20 -37.15 18.96
N GLN A 819 -26.87 -36.57 17.96
CA GLN A 819 -27.76 -37.29 17.05
C GLN A 819 -27.08 -37.73 15.74
N THR A 820 -25.85 -37.26 15.48
CA THR A 820 -25.20 -37.40 14.16
C THR A 820 -23.82 -38.03 14.21
N CYS A 821 -23.07 -37.84 15.31
CA CYS A 821 -21.68 -38.27 15.41
C CYS A 821 -21.55 -39.55 16.23
N ASP A 822 -20.73 -40.48 15.74
CA ASP A 822 -20.36 -41.71 16.45
C ASP A 822 -19.29 -41.45 17.52
N HIS A 823 -18.49 -40.40 17.34
CA HIS A 823 -17.40 -40.02 18.22
C HIS A 823 -17.27 -38.51 18.28
N VAL A 824 -16.89 -38.02 19.45
CA VAL A 824 -16.77 -36.59 19.73
C VAL A 824 -15.39 -36.25 20.24
N VAL A 825 -14.83 -35.18 19.67
CA VAL A 825 -13.57 -34.57 20.11
C VAL A 825 -13.93 -33.21 20.69
N VAL A 826 -13.90 -33.10 22.01
CA VAL A 826 -14.25 -31.88 22.72
C VAL A 826 -13.01 -31.01 22.85
N MET A 827 -13.06 -29.80 22.32
CA MET A 827 -12.00 -28.80 22.33
C MET A 827 -12.40 -27.56 23.14
N ALA A 828 -11.45 -27.04 23.89
CA ALA A 828 -11.54 -25.72 24.52
C ALA A 828 -10.17 -25.06 24.53
N ARG A 829 -10.12 -23.75 24.27
CA ARG A 829 -8.90 -22.93 24.34
C ARG A 829 -7.68 -23.52 23.60
N GLY A 830 -7.90 -24.18 22.46
CA GLY A 830 -6.83 -24.76 21.66
C GLY A 830 -6.40 -26.17 22.09
N HIS A 831 -7.00 -26.77 23.12
CA HIS A 831 -6.67 -28.13 23.60
C HIS A 831 -7.83 -29.11 23.38
N VAL A 832 -7.51 -30.41 23.31
CA VAL A 832 -8.51 -31.49 23.37
C VAL A 832 -8.75 -31.85 24.83
N LEU A 833 -9.97 -31.64 25.31
CA LEU A 833 -10.41 -32.04 26.66
C LEU A 833 -10.76 -33.53 26.71
N LEU A 834 -11.36 -34.05 25.64
CA LEU A 834 -11.84 -35.41 25.53
C LEU A 834 -11.91 -35.86 24.06
N SER A 835 -11.64 -37.13 23.79
CA SER A 835 -11.88 -37.79 22.50
C SER A 835 -12.42 -39.19 22.75
N GLU A 836 -13.74 -39.37 22.71
CA GLU A 836 -14.40 -40.65 23.01
C GLU A 836 -15.64 -40.90 22.13
N SER A 837 -16.16 -42.13 22.16
CA SER A 837 -17.42 -42.44 21.47
C SER A 837 -18.61 -41.72 22.12
N THR A 838 -19.56 -41.27 21.30
CA THR A 838 -20.75 -40.53 21.78
C THR A 838 -21.58 -41.38 22.75
N ALA A 839 -21.66 -42.69 22.52
CA ALA A 839 -22.37 -43.63 23.39
C ALA A 839 -21.74 -43.75 24.79
N THR A 840 -20.40 -43.76 24.86
CA THR A 840 -19.67 -43.77 26.13
C THR A 840 -19.93 -42.48 26.91
N LEU A 841 -19.86 -41.33 26.24
CA LEU A 841 -20.03 -40.02 26.88
C LEU A 841 -21.45 -39.77 27.38
N THR A 842 -22.47 -40.31 26.69
CA THR A 842 -23.89 -40.23 27.09
C THR A 842 -24.34 -41.39 27.99
N GLY A 843 -23.46 -42.35 28.27
CA GLY A 843 -23.74 -43.53 29.09
C GLY A 843 -24.91 -44.36 28.56
N ASP A 844 -24.91 -44.65 27.25
CA ASP A 844 -26.00 -45.32 26.53
C ASP A 844 -27.36 -44.59 26.62
N GLY A 845 -27.33 -43.25 26.59
CA GLY A 845 -28.53 -42.40 26.64
C GLY A 845 -29.07 -42.13 28.05
N ARG A 846 -28.30 -42.43 29.10
CA ARG A 846 -28.65 -42.11 30.50
C ARG A 846 -28.42 -40.64 30.85
N ARG A 847 -27.63 -39.92 30.05
CA ARG A 847 -27.29 -38.51 30.21
C ARG A 847 -27.22 -37.83 28.85
N ARG A 848 -27.65 -36.56 28.75
CA ARG A 848 -27.52 -35.74 27.54
C ARG A 848 -26.06 -35.29 27.34
N LEU A 849 -25.63 -35.17 26.08
CA LEU A 849 -24.28 -34.71 25.75
C LEU A 849 -23.98 -33.31 26.31
N GLU A 850 -25.01 -32.46 26.35
CA GLU A 850 -24.98 -31.14 26.97
C GLU A 850 -24.51 -31.17 28.42
N GLU A 851 -25.04 -32.10 29.21
CA GLU A 851 -24.71 -32.19 30.63
C GLU A 851 -23.28 -32.72 30.83
N ALA A 852 -22.83 -33.68 30.01
CA ALA A 852 -21.46 -34.19 30.06
C ALA A 852 -20.43 -33.13 29.63
N PHE A 853 -20.76 -32.30 28.64
CA PHE A 853 -19.90 -31.20 28.17
C PHE A 853 -19.76 -30.09 29.21
N LEU A 854 -20.85 -29.71 29.89
CA LEU A 854 -20.79 -28.68 30.95
C LEU A 854 -19.92 -29.13 32.13
N ASP A 855 -20.04 -30.40 32.56
CA ASP A 855 -19.17 -30.94 33.62
C ASP A 855 -17.68 -30.89 33.24
N LEU A 856 -17.35 -31.13 31.97
CA LEU A 856 -15.97 -31.08 31.48
C LEU A 856 -15.41 -29.65 31.48
N LEU A 857 -16.21 -28.66 31.08
CA LEU A 857 -15.82 -27.25 31.12
C LEU A 857 -15.71 -26.71 32.56
N ASP A 858 -16.61 -27.14 33.45
CA ASP A 858 -16.58 -26.76 34.86
C ASP A 858 -15.37 -27.37 35.57
N ALA A 859 -15.02 -28.63 35.28
CA ALA A 859 -13.83 -29.29 35.80
C ALA A 859 -12.53 -28.63 35.32
N GLU A 860 -12.46 -28.19 34.06
CA GLU A 860 -11.33 -27.43 33.51
C GLU A 860 -11.19 -26.05 34.17
N SER A 861 -12.32 -25.36 34.38
CA SER A 861 -12.36 -24.04 35.04
C SER A 861 -11.92 -24.12 36.51
N ALA A 862 -12.28 -25.20 37.20
CA ALA A 862 -11.84 -25.48 38.57
C ALA A 862 -10.35 -25.87 38.64
N GLY A 863 -9.81 -26.55 37.63
CA GLY A 863 -8.39 -26.91 37.55
C GLY A 863 -7.46 -25.74 37.19
N ALA A 864 -7.96 -24.69 36.54
CA ALA A 864 -7.18 -23.50 36.19
C ALA A 864 -7.09 -22.44 37.33
N THR A 865 -7.78 -22.66 38.45
CA THR A 865 -7.75 -21.80 39.65
C THR A 865 -6.95 -22.39 40.82
N SER A 866 -6.32 -23.55 40.63
CA SER A 866 -5.30 -24.14 41.52
C SER A 866 -3.92 -24.06 40.87
#